data_AF-A0A1U9ZX69-F1
#
_entry.id   AF-A0A1U9ZX69-F1
#
_cell.length_a   1.000
_cell.length_b   1.000
_cell.length_c   1.000
_cell.angle_alpha   90.00
_cell.angle_beta   90.00
_cell.angle_gamma   90.00
#
_symmetry.space_group_name_H-M   'P 1'
#
loop_
_entity.id
_entity.type
_entity.pdbx_description
1 polymer ?
#
loop_
_entity_poly.entity_id
_entity_poly.type
_entity_poly.pdbx_seq_one_letter_code
_entity_poly.pdbx_strand_id
1 'polypeptide(L)'
;MKTRRTTGRLVLIMSVVVTLLLGLTPPVTAAVPRFVLPSGSAGTFSVAVAAESVTLTLEGGHFDPGRMRDILQETQRRNSRLSDTFREDFQANPHGMEGGGEDFESWPDFNGHLSMTDTSVSVRIEGDQPLTNFSWWAEVLASVAGGLTGLVLRAICIGFFPEAAVMCVSIGGFVGGMTRGIIIQALDGTLKDAAEWAKTLGGAIAMAATGAAWEAGVKNWAKEVLPGHIERLGQEIIRLGRKLASGWARFKQACVDAGNFVADVAHNLGQAISNLQIHQGLRVMPLGDSITYGQESIDGNGYRDDLFGYLKNLARDVNFVGSVRHGTMDDPDNEGHPGDRIDEIGHITDCTVRRYKPNLITLHAGTNDMNQNYNLASAPSRLKSLISQALSTSPAATVLVAKLIPTAKPGLQPRIDAYNAALPGVVSDLQQEGKRVLLVDMKRVLVSDGLQNDAHPTDAGYRKMAAAWFGGVLEAHARGWIRQPGEELPPMACNPADDLDTAPPSGDGTTALGAGWRKLGVIAPGYGHSVGRTIIAELNGDKRADYLQVRDDGSVRTSVNTVGTPGFPDWVDVGTYDPGDHPGDGTAKIDVDPDSVRFADLNGDGRDDYLVVSPDSKVRAYLNFAGTDGHLRFVHHGIAFQEESFNRANLRFADVTGDGRDDILRVSAEGAVHVYRNLWNPDDSGGNDDRGPESSPRGPESWPLWLNWAGGTKGSSLAAVRFADGDGDGAADYLQVSVEGAVHAFLNRGGGGNGSFEPRYDWAHASGYPREYVTFADISGDGRADYLVVYHGGAVRAWLNRGGNQ
;
A
#
# COMPACT_ATOMS: atom_id res chain seq x y z
N MET A 1 -13.38 22.53 -50.96
CA MET A 1 -13.66 23.99 -50.96
C MET A 1 -14.25 24.33 -49.59
N LYS A 2 -13.74 25.38 -48.92
CA LYS A 2 -14.04 25.87 -47.55
C LYS A 2 -13.45 25.10 -46.36
N THR A 3 -12.27 25.55 -45.90
CA THR A 3 -11.87 25.81 -44.49
C THR A 3 -10.46 26.46 -44.46
N ARG A 4 -10.36 27.68 -44.99
CA ARG A 4 -9.26 28.62 -44.72
C ARG A 4 -9.91 29.94 -44.30
N ARG A 5 -10.21 30.13 -43.01
CA ARG A 5 -10.68 31.45 -42.49
C ARG A 5 -10.63 31.67 -40.98
N THR A 6 -9.97 30.84 -40.18
CA THR A 6 -9.87 31.03 -38.72
C THR A 6 -8.59 31.73 -38.26
N THR A 7 -7.49 31.69 -39.04
CA THR A 7 -6.22 32.35 -38.68
C THR A 7 -6.24 33.89 -38.84
N GLY A 8 -7.21 34.44 -39.59
CA GLY A 8 -7.29 35.88 -39.86
C GLY A 8 -7.99 36.73 -38.79
N ARG A 9 -8.75 36.12 -37.86
CA ARG A 9 -9.49 36.86 -36.82
C ARG A 9 -8.66 37.12 -35.55
N LEU A 10 -7.76 36.21 -35.17
CA LEU A 10 -6.85 36.42 -34.03
C LEU A 10 -5.86 37.57 -34.27
N VAL A 11 -5.30 37.67 -35.48
CA VAL A 11 -4.34 38.73 -35.87
C VAL A 11 -4.99 40.11 -35.87
N LEU A 12 -6.28 40.20 -36.20
CA LEU A 12 -7.04 41.45 -36.19
C LEU A 12 -7.34 41.91 -34.74
N ILE A 13 -7.67 40.99 -33.84
CA ILE A 13 -8.01 41.28 -32.44
C ILE A 13 -6.75 41.64 -31.63
N MET A 14 -5.63 40.93 -31.84
CA MET A 14 -4.33 41.30 -31.28
C MET A 14 -3.85 42.69 -31.74
N SER A 15 -4.10 43.04 -33.00
CA SER A 15 -3.76 44.36 -33.52
C SER A 15 -4.60 45.47 -32.85
N VAL A 16 -5.87 45.21 -32.53
CA VAL A 16 -6.75 46.20 -31.88
C VAL A 16 -6.35 46.43 -30.41
N VAL A 17 -6.02 45.38 -29.66
CA VAL A 17 -5.59 45.50 -28.24
C VAL A 17 -4.23 46.19 -28.12
N VAL A 18 -3.30 45.89 -29.03
CA VAL A 18 -1.97 46.54 -29.06
C VAL A 18 -2.06 47.99 -29.56
N THR A 19 -2.96 48.32 -30.49
CA THR A 19 -3.20 49.70 -30.92
C THR A 19 -3.85 50.55 -29.81
N LEU A 20 -4.65 49.94 -28.93
CA LEU A 20 -5.21 50.58 -27.73
C LEU A 20 -4.15 50.86 -26.65
N LEU A 21 -3.10 50.03 -26.55
CA LEU A 21 -2.01 50.19 -25.57
C LEU A 21 -0.92 51.18 -26.00
N LEU A 22 -0.80 51.50 -27.30
CA LEU A 22 0.29 52.31 -27.88
C LEU A 22 -0.03 53.82 -28.00
N GLY A 23 -1.13 54.31 -27.44
CA GLY A 23 -1.47 55.74 -27.39
C GLY A 23 -0.66 56.58 -26.39
N LEU A 24 0.40 56.03 -25.79
CA LEU A 24 1.12 56.60 -24.64
C LEU A 24 2.48 57.16 -25.08
N THR A 25 2.67 58.48 -24.98
CA THR A 25 3.95 59.17 -25.23
C THR A 25 4.82 59.25 -23.96
N PRO A 26 6.12 58.93 -24.01
CA PRO A 26 7.12 59.44 -23.07
C PRO A 26 7.95 60.61 -23.66
N PRO A 27 8.58 61.46 -22.81
CA PRO A 27 9.38 62.60 -23.26
C PRO A 27 10.73 62.18 -23.86
N VAL A 28 11.20 63.03 -24.77
CA VAL A 28 12.44 62.89 -25.55
C VAL A 28 13.66 63.09 -24.65
N THR A 29 14.48 62.04 -24.44
CA THR A 29 15.95 62.02 -24.54
C THR A 29 16.53 60.72 -23.96
N ALA A 30 16.92 59.75 -24.80
CA ALA A 30 17.94 58.74 -24.45
C ALA A 30 18.44 58.03 -25.71
N ALA A 31 19.73 57.68 -25.71
CA ALA A 31 20.45 57.12 -26.84
C ALA A 31 20.02 55.68 -27.17
N VAL A 32 20.05 55.33 -28.46
CA VAL A 32 19.71 53.99 -28.99
C VAL A 32 20.72 52.94 -28.48
N PRO A 33 20.30 51.90 -27.72
CA PRO A 33 21.14 50.74 -27.49
C PRO A 33 21.23 49.90 -28.77
N ARG A 34 22.45 49.56 -29.20
CA ARG A 34 22.68 48.60 -30.28
C ARG A 34 22.68 47.19 -29.68
N PHE A 35 21.59 46.44 -29.86
CA PHE A 35 21.59 44.99 -29.71
C PHE A 35 21.31 44.34 -31.07
N VAL A 36 22.18 43.38 -31.44
CA VAL A 36 22.04 42.49 -32.59
C VAL A 36 21.64 41.13 -32.02
N LEU A 37 20.43 40.65 -32.34
CA LEU A 37 20.02 39.28 -32.05
C LEU A 37 20.68 38.35 -33.10
N PRO A 38 21.50 37.36 -32.71
CA PRO A 38 21.88 36.29 -33.62
C PRO A 38 20.66 35.40 -33.87
N SER A 39 20.37 35.10 -35.14
CA SER A 39 19.29 34.18 -35.50
C SER A 39 19.65 32.74 -35.09
N GLY A 40 18.78 32.09 -34.32
CA GLY A 40 18.75 30.64 -34.16
C GLY A 40 19.20 30.09 -32.80
N SER A 41 18.34 30.25 -31.79
CA SER A 41 18.13 29.25 -30.74
C SER A 41 16.85 29.60 -29.99
N ALA A 42 15.78 28.83 -30.22
CA ALA A 42 14.57 28.88 -29.40
C ALA A 42 14.88 28.25 -28.05
N GLY A 43 14.49 28.90 -26.97
CA GLY A 43 14.76 28.40 -25.63
C GLY A 43 14.11 27.05 -25.33
N THR A 44 14.80 26.19 -24.59
CA THR A 44 14.34 24.86 -24.17
C THR A 44 13.79 24.91 -22.73
N PHE A 45 12.58 24.39 -22.52
CA PHE A 45 12.03 24.19 -21.17
C PHE A 45 12.27 22.75 -20.74
N SER A 46 12.91 22.55 -19.58
CA SER A 46 13.22 21.23 -19.03
C SER A 46 12.70 21.10 -17.61
N VAL A 47 12.30 19.88 -17.25
CA VAL A 47 11.86 19.51 -15.90
C VAL A 47 12.75 18.39 -15.40
N ALA A 48 13.42 18.62 -14.28
CA ALA A 48 14.23 17.64 -13.58
C ALA A 48 13.57 17.30 -12.24
N VAL A 49 13.25 16.03 -12.03
CA VAL A 49 12.65 15.53 -10.79
C VAL A 49 13.74 14.88 -9.94
N ALA A 50 13.84 15.29 -8.68
CA ALA A 50 14.70 14.69 -7.67
C ALA A 50 13.86 14.30 -6.45
N ALA A 51 14.43 13.48 -5.55
CA ALA A 51 13.73 12.89 -4.41
C ALA A 51 12.99 13.90 -3.49
N GLU A 52 13.42 15.16 -3.44
CA GLU A 52 12.86 16.22 -2.58
C GLU A 52 12.62 17.55 -3.31
N SER A 53 12.78 17.58 -4.64
CA SER A 53 12.58 18.82 -5.39
C SER A 53 12.30 18.60 -6.86
N VAL A 54 11.49 19.46 -7.44
CA VAL A 54 11.30 19.57 -8.89
C VAL A 54 11.96 20.85 -9.37
N THR A 55 12.89 20.75 -10.31
CA THR A 55 13.53 21.93 -10.91
C THR A 55 13.00 22.13 -12.32
N LEU A 56 12.42 23.30 -12.56
CA LEU A 56 11.96 23.73 -13.87
C LEU A 56 12.96 24.74 -14.39
N THR A 57 13.57 24.47 -15.54
CA THR A 57 14.57 25.33 -16.15
C THR A 57 14.08 25.80 -17.50
N LEU A 58 14.17 27.11 -17.71
CA LEU A 58 13.98 27.74 -18.99
C LEU A 58 15.34 28.20 -19.52
N GLU A 59 15.85 27.50 -20.54
CA GLU A 59 17.11 27.79 -21.22
C GLU A 59 16.86 28.67 -22.45
N GLY A 60 17.84 29.48 -22.86
CA GLY A 60 17.83 30.21 -24.13
C GLY A 60 17.21 31.62 -24.10
N GLY A 61 17.19 32.28 -22.94
CA GLY A 61 16.72 33.66 -22.85
C GLY A 61 17.79 34.68 -23.28
N HIS A 62 17.48 35.52 -24.27
CA HIS A 62 18.30 36.68 -24.65
C HIS A 62 18.00 37.90 -23.75
N PHE A 63 18.20 37.76 -22.43
CA PHE A 63 17.98 38.83 -21.44
C PHE A 63 19.30 39.39 -20.91
N ASP A 64 19.29 40.64 -20.42
CA ASP A 64 20.44 41.22 -19.72
C ASP A 64 20.63 40.54 -18.35
N PRO A 65 21.80 39.92 -18.07
CA PRO A 65 22.00 39.16 -16.83
C PRO A 65 21.95 40.02 -15.56
N GLY A 66 22.35 41.29 -15.64
CA GLY A 66 22.27 42.22 -14.52
C GLY A 66 20.83 42.52 -14.16
N ARG A 67 20.03 42.89 -15.16
CA ARG A 67 18.62 43.22 -14.99
C ARG A 67 17.77 42.03 -14.59
N MET A 68 18.05 40.86 -15.15
CA MET A 68 17.37 39.62 -14.76
C MET A 68 17.64 39.29 -13.30
N ARG A 69 18.90 39.45 -12.85
CA ARG A 69 19.25 39.23 -11.43
C ARG A 69 18.45 40.13 -10.49
N ASP A 70 18.28 41.41 -10.84
CA ASP A 70 17.47 42.34 -10.05
C ASP A 70 16.01 41.91 -9.99
N ILE A 71 15.43 41.52 -11.13
CA ILE A 71 14.04 41.06 -11.23
C ILE A 71 13.82 39.77 -10.42
N LEU A 72 14.75 38.82 -10.47
CA LEU A 72 14.65 37.58 -9.70
C LEU A 72 14.77 37.83 -8.20
N GLN A 73 15.67 38.73 -7.77
CA GLN A 73 15.78 39.11 -6.37
C GLN A 73 14.55 39.85 -5.86
N GLU A 74 13.97 40.74 -6.66
CA GLU A 74 12.70 41.41 -6.38
C GLU A 74 11.57 40.39 -6.18
N THR A 75 11.47 39.42 -7.10
CA THR A 75 10.42 38.39 -7.10
C THR A 75 10.58 37.42 -5.92
N GLN A 76 11.79 36.93 -5.66
CA GLN A 76 12.07 35.97 -4.58
C GLN A 76 11.80 36.53 -3.18
N ARG A 77 11.94 37.84 -2.98
CA ARG A 77 11.84 38.50 -1.66
C ARG A 77 10.47 39.10 -1.35
N ARG A 78 9.55 39.12 -2.32
CA ARG A 78 8.26 39.81 -2.14
C ARG A 78 7.36 39.13 -1.12
N ASN A 79 7.28 37.80 -1.15
CA ASN A 79 6.50 36.99 -0.22
C ASN A 79 7.35 35.85 0.37
N SER A 80 6.87 35.28 1.48
CA SER A 80 7.50 34.13 2.13
C SER A 80 7.42 32.87 1.27
N ARG A 81 6.32 32.68 0.52
CA ARG A 81 6.17 31.61 -0.48
C ARG A 81 6.32 32.20 -1.89
N LEU A 82 7.04 31.50 -2.75
CA LEU A 82 7.16 31.91 -4.15
C LEU A 82 5.81 31.84 -4.89
N SER A 83 4.97 30.86 -4.54
CA SER A 83 3.61 30.74 -5.07
C SER A 83 2.74 31.96 -4.77
N ASP A 84 2.94 32.62 -3.62
CA ASP A 84 2.21 33.84 -3.25
C ASP A 84 2.66 35.03 -4.09
N THR A 85 3.96 35.17 -4.36
CA THR A 85 4.45 36.21 -5.29
C THR A 85 3.88 36.03 -6.68
N PHE A 86 3.91 34.79 -7.20
CA PHE A 86 3.29 34.52 -8.50
C PHE A 86 1.79 34.78 -8.43
N ARG A 87 1.10 34.28 -7.41
CA ARG A 87 -0.34 34.52 -7.22
C ARG A 87 -0.66 36.00 -7.23
N GLU A 88 0.09 36.85 -6.53
CA GLU A 88 -0.07 38.31 -6.55
C GLU A 88 0.19 38.92 -7.94
N ASP A 89 1.26 38.51 -8.62
CA ASP A 89 1.55 38.90 -10.01
C ASP A 89 0.39 38.49 -10.95
N PHE A 90 -0.33 37.42 -10.60
CA PHE A 90 -1.49 36.91 -11.33
C PHE A 90 -2.84 37.49 -10.86
N GLN A 91 -2.98 37.99 -9.62
CA GLN A 91 -4.25 38.37 -8.96
C GLN A 91 -4.53 39.87 -8.85
N ALA A 92 -3.57 40.77 -9.11
CA ALA A 92 -3.71 42.18 -8.74
C ALA A 92 -4.75 43.00 -9.58
N ASN A 93 -6.06 42.78 -9.40
CA ASN A 93 -7.10 43.80 -9.64
C ASN A 93 -8.12 43.86 -8.47
N PRO A 94 -8.39 45.04 -7.87
CA PRO A 94 -9.37 45.22 -6.79
C PRO A 94 -10.84 45.34 -7.19
N HIS A 95 -11.23 45.19 -8.47
CA HIS A 95 -12.61 45.44 -8.89
C HIS A 95 -13.14 44.41 -9.89
N GLY A 96 -14.18 43.69 -9.46
CA GLY A 96 -14.91 42.71 -10.24
C GLY A 96 -15.31 43.23 -11.62
N MET A 97 -14.74 42.60 -12.65
CA MET A 97 -15.40 42.50 -13.94
C MET A 97 -16.15 41.17 -13.94
N GLU A 98 -17.49 41.24 -13.88
CA GLU A 98 -18.39 40.11 -14.11
C GLU A 98 -18.09 39.53 -15.51
N GLY A 99 -17.37 38.42 -15.54
CA GLY A 99 -16.93 37.77 -16.78
C GLY A 99 -15.65 36.94 -16.66
N GLY A 100 -14.84 37.13 -15.60
CA GLY A 100 -13.79 36.19 -15.21
C GLY A 100 -14.38 35.07 -14.36
N GLY A 101 -15.10 34.15 -15.00
CA GLY A 101 -15.84 33.09 -14.32
C GLY A 101 -14.94 32.16 -13.49
N GLU A 102 -15.43 31.85 -12.29
CA GLU A 102 -15.23 30.64 -11.50
C GLU A 102 -13.79 30.38 -10.96
N ASP A 103 -13.68 30.58 -9.65
CA ASP A 103 -12.69 30.12 -8.66
C ASP A 103 -11.20 30.01 -9.03
N PHE A 104 -10.47 31.06 -8.64
CA PHE A 104 -9.04 30.96 -8.29
C PHE A 104 -8.77 30.16 -6.99
N GLU A 105 -9.75 29.40 -6.47
CA GLU A 105 -9.60 28.58 -5.26
C GLU A 105 -8.58 27.44 -5.43
N SER A 106 -8.22 27.06 -6.67
CA SER A 106 -7.27 25.98 -6.96
C SER A 106 -5.78 26.39 -6.96
N TRP A 107 -5.42 27.66 -6.67
CA TRP A 107 -4.03 28.11 -6.80
C TRP A 107 -3.07 27.25 -5.94
N PRO A 108 -2.04 26.63 -6.54
CA PRO A 108 -1.19 25.73 -5.78
C PRO A 108 -0.22 26.51 -4.88
N ASP A 109 -0.24 26.19 -3.58
CA ASP A 109 0.71 26.72 -2.60
C ASP A 109 2.04 25.95 -2.68
N PHE A 110 3.15 26.62 -3.01
CA PHE A 110 4.47 25.99 -3.06
C PHE A 110 5.61 26.92 -2.64
N ASN A 111 6.62 26.31 -2.00
CA ASN A 111 7.89 26.95 -1.72
C ASN A 111 8.84 26.75 -2.91
N GLY A 112 9.60 27.77 -3.26
CA GLY A 112 10.55 27.64 -4.37
C GLY A 112 11.65 28.68 -4.35
N HIS A 113 12.76 28.33 -4.98
CA HIS A 113 13.95 29.15 -5.14
C HIS A 113 14.22 29.43 -6.61
N LEU A 114 14.22 30.71 -6.98
CA LEU A 114 14.62 31.22 -8.28
C LEU A 114 16.15 31.26 -8.37
N SER A 115 16.68 30.75 -9.46
CA SER A 115 18.11 30.80 -9.79
C SER A 115 18.30 31.12 -11.27
N MET A 116 19.51 31.52 -11.65
CA MET A 116 19.84 31.80 -13.05
C MET A 116 21.27 31.43 -13.40
N THR A 117 21.49 31.17 -14.68
CA THR A 117 22.81 31.19 -15.34
C THR A 117 22.86 32.39 -16.31
N ASP A 118 23.92 32.50 -17.11
CA ASP A 118 24.01 33.52 -18.15
C ASP A 118 22.95 33.36 -19.25
N THR A 119 22.37 32.16 -19.40
CA THR A 119 21.44 31.82 -20.48
C THR A 119 20.16 31.13 -20.02
N SER A 120 19.99 30.87 -18.72
CA SER A 120 18.81 30.17 -18.19
C SER A 120 18.29 30.78 -16.91
N VAL A 121 16.98 30.63 -16.68
CA VAL A 121 16.31 30.93 -15.41
C VAL A 121 15.64 29.64 -14.94
N SER A 122 15.79 29.31 -13.66
CA SER A 122 15.22 28.09 -13.08
C SER A 122 14.46 28.36 -11.80
N VAL A 123 13.39 27.61 -11.57
CA VAL A 123 12.72 27.50 -10.27
C VAL A 123 12.95 26.10 -9.74
N ARG A 124 13.56 26.01 -8.56
CA ARG A 124 13.60 24.78 -7.77
C ARG A 124 12.47 24.82 -6.76
N ILE A 125 11.52 23.91 -6.88
CA ILE A 125 10.44 23.72 -5.92
C ILE A 125 10.92 22.74 -4.87
N GLU A 126 10.90 23.14 -3.60
CA GLU A 126 11.28 22.29 -2.47
C GLU A 126 10.04 21.56 -1.96
N GLY A 127 10.07 20.22 -1.94
CA GLY A 127 8.90 19.40 -1.70
C GLY A 127 8.71 19.03 -0.23
N ASP A 128 7.82 19.73 0.47
CA ASP A 128 7.19 19.27 1.70
C ASP A 128 5.88 18.50 1.42
N GLN A 129 5.20 18.81 0.30
CA GLN A 129 3.97 18.14 -0.15
C GLN A 129 4.23 16.87 -1.00
N PRO A 130 3.34 15.86 -0.96
CA PRO A 130 3.54 14.61 -1.67
C PRO A 130 3.44 14.75 -3.21
N LEU A 131 4.28 14.01 -3.94
CA LEU A 131 4.30 13.93 -5.42
C LEU A 131 3.04 13.29 -6.04
N THR A 132 1.98 13.12 -5.25
CA THR A 132 0.87 12.22 -5.50
C THR A 132 -0.36 12.88 -6.10
N ASN A 133 -0.46 14.20 -6.02
CA ASN A 133 -1.57 14.93 -6.62
C ASN A 133 -1.15 15.42 -8.02
N PHE A 134 -1.42 14.59 -9.05
CA PHE A 134 -1.06 14.89 -10.43
C PHE A 134 -1.70 16.19 -10.92
N SER A 135 -2.96 16.47 -10.58
CA SER A 135 -3.62 17.73 -10.93
C SER A 135 -2.97 18.92 -10.23
N TRP A 136 -2.58 18.77 -8.96
CA TRP A 136 -1.83 19.81 -8.26
C TRP A 136 -0.46 20.08 -8.90
N TRP A 137 0.32 19.05 -9.24
CA TRP A 137 1.61 19.24 -9.92
C TRP A 137 1.45 19.82 -11.33
N ALA A 138 0.42 19.41 -12.05
CA ALA A 138 0.02 20.02 -13.32
C ALA A 138 -0.19 21.53 -13.18
N GLU A 139 -0.92 21.96 -12.15
CA GLU A 139 -1.14 23.38 -11.86
C GLU A 139 0.12 24.11 -11.42
N VAL A 140 0.99 23.47 -10.63
CA VAL A 140 2.28 24.02 -10.21
C VAL A 140 3.19 24.22 -11.42
N LEU A 141 3.32 23.22 -12.28
CA LEU A 141 4.13 23.28 -13.49
C LEU A 141 3.63 24.38 -14.44
N ALA A 142 2.31 24.47 -14.64
CA ALA A 142 1.69 25.52 -15.45
C ALA A 142 1.96 26.92 -14.88
N SER A 143 1.83 27.08 -13.56
CA SER A 143 2.01 28.37 -12.89
C SER A 143 3.47 28.83 -12.89
N VAL A 144 4.42 27.92 -12.66
CA VAL A 144 5.86 28.22 -12.73
C VAL A 144 6.31 28.52 -14.15
N ALA A 145 5.86 27.74 -15.15
CA ALA A 145 6.18 27.99 -16.56
C ALA A 145 5.63 29.34 -17.03
N GLY A 146 4.39 29.68 -16.63
CA GLY A 146 3.80 31.00 -16.86
C GLY A 146 4.60 32.13 -16.20
N GLY A 147 4.96 31.98 -14.93
CA GLY A 147 5.76 32.94 -14.18
C GLY A 147 7.14 33.19 -14.82
N LEU A 148 7.90 32.13 -15.09
CA LEU A 148 9.22 32.23 -15.73
C LEU A 148 9.15 32.92 -17.10
N THR A 149 8.16 32.55 -17.92
CA THR A 149 7.95 33.16 -19.24
C THR A 149 7.64 34.65 -19.13
N GLY A 150 6.77 35.03 -18.18
CA GLY A 150 6.44 36.42 -17.90
C GLY A 150 7.65 37.23 -17.44
N LEU A 151 8.49 36.67 -16.57
CA LEU A 151 9.72 37.32 -16.08
C LEU A 151 10.75 37.52 -17.18
N VAL A 152 10.98 36.51 -18.03
CA VAL A 152 11.88 36.61 -19.19
C VAL A 152 11.43 37.69 -20.16
N LEU A 153 10.14 37.74 -20.49
CA LEU A 153 9.61 38.75 -21.41
C LEU A 153 9.56 40.15 -20.79
N ARG A 154 9.31 40.28 -19.48
CA ARG A 154 9.46 41.55 -18.76
C ARG A 154 10.89 42.05 -18.87
N ALA A 155 11.89 41.19 -18.64
CA ALA A 155 13.30 41.56 -18.73
C ALA A 155 13.71 41.99 -20.14
N ILE A 156 13.30 41.22 -21.16
CA ILE A 156 13.55 41.56 -22.57
C ILE A 156 12.90 42.90 -22.91
N CYS A 157 11.63 43.10 -22.55
CA CYS A 157 10.90 44.34 -22.78
C CYS A 157 11.60 45.54 -22.14
N ILE A 158 12.07 45.42 -20.89
CA ILE A 158 12.80 46.50 -20.20
C ILE A 158 14.12 46.81 -20.93
N GLY A 159 14.79 45.81 -21.48
CA GLY A 159 16.01 46.02 -22.29
C GLY A 159 15.76 46.87 -23.55
N PHE A 160 14.57 46.76 -24.15
CA PHE A 160 14.17 47.58 -25.30
C PHE A 160 13.57 48.94 -24.90
N PHE A 161 12.85 48.98 -23.79
CA PHE A 161 12.07 50.14 -23.34
C PHE A 161 12.28 50.39 -21.83
N PRO A 162 13.47 50.82 -21.42
CA PRO A 162 13.78 51.00 -20.00
C PRO A 162 12.89 52.07 -19.34
N GLU A 163 12.48 53.10 -20.09
CA GLU A 163 11.56 54.13 -19.59
C GLU A 163 10.10 53.64 -19.48
N ALA A 164 9.76 52.49 -20.08
CA ALA A 164 8.44 51.88 -20.05
C ALA A 164 8.39 50.62 -19.17
N ALA A 165 9.28 50.52 -18.17
CA ALA A 165 9.38 49.35 -17.28
C ALA A 165 8.04 48.91 -16.67
N VAL A 166 7.14 49.88 -16.44
CA VAL A 166 5.78 49.67 -15.97
C VAL A 166 4.90 48.93 -16.98
N MET A 167 4.98 49.29 -18.27
CA MET A 167 4.27 48.59 -19.36
C MET A 167 4.82 47.18 -19.58
N CYS A 168 6.12 46.98 -19.35
CA CYS A 168 6.76 45.68 -19.47
C CYS A 168 6.27 44.65 -18.44
N VAL A 169 5.70 45.11 -17.32
CA VAL A 169 4.99 44.24 -16.36
C VAL A 169 3.72 43.67 -17.00
N SER A 170 2.90 44.52 -17.63
CA SER A 170 1.68 44.12 -18.34
C SER A 170 1.95 43.13 -19.48
N ILE A 171 3.04 43.33 -20.24
CA ILE A 171 3.45 42.41 -21.32
C ILE A 171 3.88 41.06 -20.74
N GLY A 172 4.66 41.08 -19.65
CA GLY A 172 5.03 39.86 -18.92
C GLY A 172 3.81 39.11 -18.39
N GLY A 173 2.87 39.81 -17.76
CA GLY A 173 1.63 39.24 -17.20
C GLY A 173 0.72 38.63 -18.28
N PHE A 174 0.51 39.32 -19.40
CA PHE A 174 -0.27 38.79 -20.51
C PHE A 174 0.30 37.46 -21.04
N VAL A 175 1.61 37.44 -21.34
CA VAL A 175 2.23 36.28 -21.97
C VAL A 175 2.43 35.14 -20.96
N GLY A 176 2.77 35.46 -19.72
CA GLY A 176 2.79 34.47 -18.64
C GLY A 176 1.43 33.82 -18.41
N GLY A 177 0.36 34.62 -18.47
CA GLY A 177 -1.03 34.17 -18.38
C GLY A 177 -1.48 33.27 -19.52
N MET A 178 -1.17 33.65 -20.77
CA MET A 178 -1.40 32.82 -21.95
C MET A 178 -0.65 31.48 -21.84
N THR A 179 0.60 31.52 -21.36
CA THR A 179 1.44 30.33 -21.20
C THR A 179 0.82 29.38 -20.18
N ARG A 180 0.42 29.87 -18.99
CA ARG A 180 -0.27 29.06 -17.98
C ARG A 180 -1.55 28.42 -18.52
N GLY A 181 -2.42 29.20 -19.17
CA GLY A 181 -3.71 28.71 -19.68
C GLY A 181 -3.57 27.67 -20.80
N ILE A 182 -2.59 27.83 -21.70
CA ILE A 182 -2.29 26.84 -22.75
C ILE A 182 -1.81 25.52 -22.12
N ILE A 183 -0.98 25.59 -21.07
CA ILE A 183 -0.47 24.41 -20.39
C ILE A 183 -1.60 23.65 -19.69
N ILE A 184 -2.49 24.35 -18.97
CA ILE A 184 -3.66 23.75 -18.32
C ILE A 184 -4.55 23.08 -19.37
N GLN A 185 -4.89 23.77 -20.46
CA GLN A 185 -5.69 23.17 -21.53
C GLN A 185 -5.02 21.96 -22.21
N ALA A 186 -3.69 21.94 -22.29
CA ALA A 186 -2.95 20.80 -22.83
C ALA A 186 -3.03 19.58 -21.90
N LEU A 187 -2.97 19.82 -20.59
CA LEU A 187 -3.10 18.79 -19.55
C LEU A 187 -4.53 18.24 -19.48
N ASP A 188 -5.53 19.11 -19.65
CA ASP A 188 -6.95 18.74 -19.62
C ASP A 188 -7.48 18.21 -20.98
N GLY A 189 -6.66 18.23 -22.03
CA GLY A 189 -7.05 17.78 -23.37
C GLY A 189 -8.02 18.72 -24.10
N THR A 190 -8.18 19.97 -23.64
CA THR A 190 -9.19 20.94 -24.11
C THR A 190 -8.67 21.93 -25.15
N LEU A 191 -7.44 21.77 -25.66
CA LEU A 191 -6.83 22.66 -26.68
C LEU A 191 -7.66 22.91 -27.96
N LYS A 192 -8.67 22.07 -28.23
CA LYS A 192 -9.57 22.20 -29.38
C LYS A 192 -10.87 22.94 -29.06
N ASP A 193 -11.10 23.30 -27.78
CA ASP A 193 -12.33 23.92 -27.30
C ASP A 193 -12.26 25.46 -27.36
N ALA A 194 -13.15 26.05 -28.15
CA ALA A 194 -13.21 27.49 -28.33
C ALA A 194 -13.64 28.25 -27.05
N ALA A 195 -14.41 27.63 -26.16
CA ALA A 195 -14.82 28.22 -24.89
C ALA A 195 -13.63 28.31 -23.92
N GLU A 196 -12.78 27.29 -23.88
CA GLU A 196 -11.56 27.27 -23.05
C GLU A 196 -10.50 28.26 -23.56
N TRP A 197 -10.39 28.43 -24.88
CA TRP A 197 -9.59 29.51 -25.47
C TRP A 197 -10.11 30.90 -25.10
N ALA A 198 -11.42 31.10 -25.03
CA ALA A 198 -12.01 32.37 -24.60
C ALA A 198 -11.71 32.67 -23.13
N LYS A 199 -11.78 31.65 -22.25
CA LYS A 199 -11.39 31.76 -20.83
C LYS A 199 -9.90 32.10 -20.67
N THR A 200 -9.02 31.39 -21.39
CA THR A 200 -7.57 31.64 -21.35
C THR A 200 -7.21 33.03 -21.85
N LEU A 201 -7.82 33.47 -22.96
CA LEU A 201 -7.62 34.82 -23.47
C LEU A 201 -8.17 35.89 -22.52
N GLY A 202 -9.36 35.66 -21.94
CA GLY A 202 -9.96 36.54 -20.95
C GLY A 202 -9.08 36.70 -19.71
N GLY A 203 -8.56 35.60 -19.18
CA GLY A 203 -7.61 35.58 -18.08
C GLY A 203 -6.30 36.32 -18.41
N ALA A 204 -5.70 36.06 -19.57
CA ALA A 204 -4.47 36.74 -19.99
C ALA A 204 -4.66 38.24 -20.18
N ILE A 205 -5.79 38.68 -20.74
CA ILE A 205 -6.12 40.11 -20.86
C ILE A 205 -6.30 40.75 -19.49
N ALA A 206 -6.97 40.06 -18.56
CA ALA A 206 -7.09 40.52 -17.18
C ALA A 206 -5.72 40.70 -16.53
N MET A 207 -4.81 39.73 -16.70
CA MET A 207 -3.42 39.77 -16.22
C MET A 207 -2.55 40.85 -16.89
N ALA A 208 -2.89 41.27 -18.11
CA ALA A 208 -2.23 42.41 -18.76
C ALA A 208 -2.64 43.75 -18.14
N ALA A 209 -3.87 43.82 -17.63
CA ALA A 209 -4.47 45.03 -17.09
C ALA A 209 -4.06 45.33 -15.64
N THR A 210 -3.38 44.39 -14.97
CA THR A 210 -2.96 44.51 -13.57
C THR A 210 -1.63 45.25 -13.43
N GLY A 211 -1.68 46.52 -13.07
CA GLY A 211 -0.53 47.30 -12.65
C GLY A 211 -0.95 48.66 -12.08
N ALA A 212 -0.22 49.16 -11.07
CA ALA A 212 -0.44 50.46 -10.41
C ALA A 212 -0.47 51.69 -11.36
N ALA A 213 -0.23 51.48 -12.66
CA ALA A 213 -0.21 52.52 -13.70
C ALA A 213 -1.50 52.67 -14.51
N TRP A 214 -2.45 51.73 -14.43
CA TRP A 214 -3.77 51.92 -15.06
C TRP A 214 -4.51 53.11 -14.44
N GLU A 215 -4.47 53.21 -13.11
CA GLU A 215 -5.04 54.32 -12.33
C GLU A 215 -4.22 55.63 -12.46
N ALA A 216 -2.89 55.57 -12.56
CA ALA A 216 -2.04 56.76 -12.52
C ALA A 216 -1.83 57.47 -13.89
N GLY A 217 -1.73 56.73 -15.00
CA GLY A 217 -1.34 57.29 -16.30
C GLY A 217 -2.50 57.62 -17.24
N VAL A 218 -3.49 56.75 -17.33
CA VAL A 218 -4.53 56.81 -18.38
C VAL A 218 -5.71 57.70 -17.97
N LYS A 219 -6.11 57.63 -16.69
CA LYS A 219 -7.27 58.34 -16.12
C LYS A 219 -7.04 59.87 -16.00
N ASN A 220 -5.81 60.29 -15.72
CA ASN A 220 -5.44 61.72 -15.61
C ASN A 220 -5.19 62.36 -16.99
N TRP A 221 -4.56 61.62 -17.91
CA TRP A 221 -4.33 62.06 -19.29
C TRP A 221 -5.64 62.32 -20.06
N ALA A 222 -6.64 61.45 -19.90
CA ALA A 222 -7.95 61.57 -20.55
C ALA A 222 -8.75 62.82 -20.11
N LYS A 223 -8.49 63.34 -18.91
CA LYS A 223 -9.17 64.53 -18.37
C LYS A 223 -8.49 65.85 -18.77
N GLU A 224 -7.18 65.87 -19.00
CA GLU A 224 -6.41 67.12 -19.14
C GLU A 224 -5.98 67.45 -20.58
N VAL A 225 -5.77 66.46 -21.45
CA VAL A 225 -5.09 66.66 -22.76
C VAL A 225 -6.05 66.62 -23.95
N LEU A 226 -7.22 65.97 -23.80
CA LEU A 226 -8.15 65.69 -24.88
C LEU A 226 -8.75 66.92 -25.60
N PRO A 227 -8.93 68.10 -24.98
CA PRO A 227 -9.58 69.23 -25.67
C PRO A 227 -8.69 70.08 -26.60
N GLY A 228 -7.37 69.86 -26.72
CA GLY A 228 -6.46 70.90 -27.24
C GLY A 228 -5.56 70.63 -28.47
N HIS A 229 -5.26 69.39 -28.86
CA HIS A 229 -4.04 69.14 -29.67
C HIS A 229 -4.19 68.22 -30.91
N ILE A 230 -5.38 68.12 -31.48
CA ILE A 230 -5.66 67.20 -32.61
C ILE A 230 -4.91 67.56 -33.91
N GLU A 231 -4.52 68.82 -34.15
CA GLU A 231 -3.89 69.21 -35.44
C GLU A 231 -2.35 69.06 -35.49
N ARG A 232 -1.62 69.09 -34.37
CA ARG A 232 -0.15 68.89 -34.37
C ARG A 232 0.27 67.42 -34.34
N LEU A 233 -0.66 66.52 -33.99
CA LEU A 233 -0.40 65.09 -33.88
C LEU A 233 -0.06 64.44 -35.24
N GLY A 234 -0.67 64.92 -36.34
CA GLY A 234 -0.58 64.28 -37.65
C GLY A 234 0.81 64.28 -38.28
N GLN A 235 1.62 65.32 -38.08
CA GLN A 235 2.95 65.41 -38.70
C GLN A 235 4.05 64.71 -37.88
N GLU A 236 3.92 64.68 -36.57
CA GLU A 236 4.85 63.94 -35.69
C GLU A 236 4.58 62.42 -35.72
N ILE A 237 3.32 61.98 -35.92
CA ILE A 237 2.98 60.56 -36.16
C ILE A 237 3.69 59.98 -37.40
N ILE A 238 3.89 60.77 -38.46
CA ILE A 238 4.55 60.30 -39.70
C ILE A 238 6.07 60.17 -39.52
N ARG A 239 6.71 61.01 -38.69
CA ARG A 239 8.13 60.87 -38.33
C ARG A 239 8.36 59.76 -37.31
N LEU A 240 7.48 59.65 -36.32
CA LEU A 240 7.47 58.56 -35.34
C LEU A 240 7.25 57.22 -36.02
N GLY A 241 6.32 57.12 -36.98
CA GLY A 241 6.06 55.91 -37.76
C GLY A 241 7.27 55.42 -38.58
N ARG A 242 8.17 56.31 -39.00
CA ARG A 242 9.41 55.95 -39.74
C ARG A 242 10.54 55.48 -38.82
N LYS A 243 10.65 56.02 -37.60
CA LYS A 243 11.58 55.54 -36.55
C LYS A 243 11.07 54.26 -35.87
N LEU A 244 9.77 54.16 -35.65
CA LEU A 244 9.10 52.96 -35.18
C LEU A 244 9.15 51.86 -36.23
N ALA A 245 9.10 52.10 -37.55
CA ALA A 245 9.10 51.02 -38.54
C ALA A 245 10.26 50.00 -38.41
N SER A 246 11.49 50.44 -38.05
CA SER A 246 12.62 49.53 -37.84
C SER A 246 12.59 48.85 -36.47
N GLY A 247 12.16 49.56 -35.41
CA GLY A 247 11.91 48.98 -34.09
C GLY A 247 10.68 48.09 -34.04
N TRP A 248 9.68 48.34 -34.88
CA TRP A 248 8.41 47.65 -35.02
C TRP A 248 8.59 46.39 -35.85
N ALA A 249 9.41 46.42 -36.90
CA ALA A 249 9.84 45.19 -37.55
C ALA A 249 10.57 44.27 -36.57
N ARG A 250 11.45 44.81 -35.73
CA ARG A 250 12.18 44.06 -34.69
C ARG A 250 11.31 43.62 -33.51
N PHE A 251 10.39 44.46 -33.07
CA PHE A 251 9.43 44.16 -31.99
C PHE A 251 8.38 43.16 -32.46
N LYS A 252 7.85 43.32 -33.68
CA LYS A 252 6.98 42.33 -34.32
C LYS A 252 7.71 41.01 -34.50
N GLN A 253 8.99 41.04 -34.88
CA GLN A 253 9.82 39.84 -34.91
C GLN A 253 9.99 39.26 -33.50
N ALA A 254 10.28 40.06 -32.49
CA ALA A 254 10.38 39.62 -31.10
C ALA A 254 9.06 39.07 -30.52
N CYS A 255 7.91 39.61 -30.91
CA CYS A 255 6.59 39.07 -30.55
C CYS A 255 6.28 37.77 -31.31
N VAL A 256 6.71 37.66 -32.57
CA VAL A 256 6.62 36.41 -33.34
C VAL A 256 7.56 35.36 -32.75
N ASP A 257 8.78 35.74 -32.36
CA ASP A 257 9.77 34.89 -31.72
C ASP A 257 9.30 34.49 -30.32
N ALA A 258 8.66 35.40 -29.56
CA ALA A 258 8.01 35.08 -28.29
C ALA A 258 6.79 34.16 -28.47
N GLY A 259 5.99 34.37 -29.51
CA GLY A 259 4.86 33.49 -29.84
C GLY A 259 5.32 32.10 -30.30
N ASN A 260 6.39 32.03 -31.09
CA ASN A 260 7.05 30.79 -31.48
C ASN A 260 7.69 30.12 -30.26
N PHE A 261 8.31 30.90 -29.36
CA PHE A 261 8.84 30.41 -28.10
C PHE A 261 7.75 29.83 -27.20
N VAL A 262 6.59 30.49 -27.06
CA VAL A 262 5.45 29.93 -26.31
C VAL A 262 4.92 28.67 -26.99
N ALA A 263 4.87 28.64 -28.33
CA ALA A 263 4.48 27.45 -29.08
C ALA A 263 5.51 26.31 -28.95
N ASP A 264 6.80 26.61 -28.90
CA ASP A 264 7.90 25.67 -28.73
C ASP A 264 7.95 25.19 -27.28
N VAL A 265 7.71 26.05 -26.29
CA VAL A 265 7.54 25.65 -24.88
C VAL A 265 6.32 24.75 -24.75
N ALA A 266 5.19 25.10 -25.36
CA ALA A 266 3.99 24.24 -25.34
C ALA A 266 4.21 22.91 -26.06
N HIS A 267 4.92 22.90 -27.19
CA HIS A 267 5.26 21.70 -27.94
C HIS A 267 6.30 20.84 -27.20
N ASN A 268 7.37 21.43 -26.68
CA ASN A 268 8.44 20.74 -25.95
C ASN A 268 7.96 20.26 -24.58
N LEU A 269 7.07 20.99 -23.91
CA LEU A 269 6.39 20.53 -22.71
C LEU A 269 5.38 19.44 -23.03
N GLY A 270 4.61 19.57 -24.12
CA GLY A 270 3.76 18.50 -24.63
C GLY A 270 4.56 17.23 -24.96
N GLN A 271 5.77 17.37 -25.51
CA GLN A 271 6.69 16.26 -25.72
C GLN A 271 7.31 15.76 -24.42
N ALA A 272 7.67 16.62 -23.47
CA ALA A 272 8.19 16.20 -22.16
C ALA A 272 7.14 15.43 -21.35
N ILE A 273 5.87 15.87 -21.39
CA ILE A 273 4.72 15.18 -20.81
C ILE A 273 4.41 13.90 -21.58
N SER A 274 4.48 13.93 -22.92
CA SER A 274 4.37 12.71 -23.73
C SER A 274 5.49 11.72 -23.45
N ASN A 275 6.69 12.18 -23.08
CA ASN A 275 7.81 11.33 -22.69
C ASN A 275 7.63 10.78 -21.26
N LEU A 276 6.81 11.42 -20.42
CA LEU A 276 6.41 10.88 -19.10
C LEU A 276 5.37 9.77 -19.24
N GLN A 277 4.53 9.80 -20.28
CA GLN A 277 3.56 8.74 -20.54
C GLN A 277 4.25 7.41 -20.83
N ILE A 278 3.83 6.36 -20.13
CA ILE A 278 4.30 5.00 -20.36
C ILE A 278 3.44 4.41 -21.48
N HIS A 279 4.00 4.32 -22.68
CA HIS A 279 3.31 3.77 -23.85
C HIS A 279 3.17 2.24 -23.83
N GLN A 280 3.88 1.56 -22.93
CA GLN A 280 3.74 0.13 -22.69
C GLN A 280 2.58 -0.14 -21.73
N GLY A 281 1.92 -1.30 -21.88
CA GLY A 281 1.00 -1.75 -20.82
C GLY A 281 1.80 -2.11 -19.58
N LEU A 282 1.32 -1.75 -18.38
CA LEU A 282 1.92 -2.15 -17.12
C LEU A 282 1.20 -3.38 -16.58
N ARG A 283 1.93 -4.50 -16.49
CA ARG A 283 1.53 -5.67 -15.70
C ARG A 283 2.37 -5.69 -14.43
N VAL A 284 1.78 -5.19 -13.35
CA VAL A 284 2.47 -4.95 -12.09
C VAL A 284 2.19 -6.10 -11.13
N MET A 285 3.22 -6.67 -10.53
CA MET A 285 3.06 -7.64 -9.43
C MET A 285 3.50 -6.97 -8.12
N PRO A 286 2.55 -6.58 -7.26
CA PRO A 286 2.84 -6.21 -5.88
C PRO A 286 3.25 -7.48 -5.11
N LEU A 287 4.54 -7.65 -4.85
CA LEU A 287 5.12 -8.84 -4.22
C LEU A 287 5.64 -8.52 -2.82
N GLY A 288 5.24 -9.29 -1.82
CA GLY A 288 5.76 -9.09 -0.47
C GLY A 288 5.04 -9.87 0.62
N ASP A 289 5.14 -9.33 1.83
CA ASP A 289 4.51 -9.87 3.04
C ASP A 289 3.14 -9.20 3.33
N SER A 290 2.72 -9.21 4.61
CA SER A 290 1.47 -8.59 5.09
C SER A 290 1.36 -7.10 4.76
N ILE A 291 2.49 -6.40 4.62
CA ILE A 291 2.50 -4.97 4.26
C ILE A 291 2.09 -4.80 2.78
N THR A 292 2.42 -5.77 1.91
CA THR A 292 1.93 -5.77 0.53
C THR A 292 0.49 -6.26 0.43
N TYR A 293 0.11 -7.23 1.28
CA TYR A 293 -1.27 -7.68 1.41
C TYR A 293 -2.22 -6.54 1.80
N GLY A 294 -1.73 -5.54 2.55
CA GLY A 294 -2.53 -4.39 2.99
C GLY A 294 -3.11 -4.56 4.39
N GLN A 295 -2.48 -5.39 5.22
CA GLN A 295 -2.91 -5.63 6.60
C GLN A 295 -2.93 -4.30 7.39
N GLU A 296 -3.95 -4.14 8.22
CA GLU A 296 -4.24 -2.93 9.01
C GLU A 296 -4.69 -1.69 8.23
N SER A 297 -4.79 -1.77 6.90
CA SER A 297 -5.50 -0.77 6.10
C SER A 297 -7.01 -0.96 6.26
N ILE A 298 -7.77 0.13 6.39
CA ILE A 298 -9.22 0.07 6.68
C ILE A 298 -9.98 -0.72 5.61
N ASP A 299 -9.55 -0.60 4.36
CA ASP A 299 -10.17 -1.20 3.19
C ASP A 299 -9.43 -2.46 2.69
N GLY A 300 -8.36 -2.87 3.38
CA GLY A 300 -7.48 -3.97 3.01
C GLY A 300 -6.64 -3.73 1.75
N ASN A 301 -6.59 -2.51 1.20
CA ASN A 301 -5.86 -2.20 -0.03
C ASN A 301 -4.37 -1.92 0.24
N GLY A 302 -4.03 -1.37 1.41
CA GLY A 302 -2.67 -0.93 1.71
C GLY A 302 -2.20 0.14 0.74
N TYR A 303 -0.95 0.06 0.26
CA TYR A 303 -0.42 1.05 -0.70
C TYR A 303 -0.94 0.87 -2.13
N ARG A 304 -1.63 -0.24 -2.41
CA ARG A 304 -1.91 -0.70 -3.78
C ARG A 304 -2.89 0.20 -4.50
N ASP A 305 -3.94 0.68 -3.82
CA ASP A 305 -4.98 1.52 -4.42
C ASP A 305 -4.42 2.85 -4.92
N ASP A 306 -3.72 3.60 -4.06
CA ASP A 306 -3.06 4.85 -4.44
C ASP A 306 -2.07 4.65 -5.59
N LEU A 307 -1.25 3.60 -5.52
CA LEU A 307 -0.28 3.30 -6.58
C LEU A 307 -0.98 3.00 -7.90
N PHE A 308 -2.04 2.19 -7.88
CA PHE A 308 -2.84 1.87 -9.06
C PHE A 308 -3.46 3.13 -9.67
N GLY A 309 -4.01 4.03 -8.84
CA GLY A 309 -4.51 5.33 -9.25
C GLY A 309 -3.45 6.21 -9.94
N TYR A 310 -2.23 6.28 -9.39
CA TYR A 310 -1.14 7.03 -10.03
C TYR A 310 -0.74 6.43 -11.38
N LEU A 311 -0.69 5.10 -11.49
CA LEU A 311 -0.27 4.41 -12.71
C LEU A 311 -1.32 4.49 -13.81
N LYS A 312 -2.63 4.43 -13.49
CA LYS A 312 -3.72 4.60 -14.46
C LYS A 312 -3.64 5.93 -15.21
N ASN A 313 -3.15 6.98 -14.56
CA ASN A 313 -2.99 8.30 -15.18
C ASN A 313 -1.72 8.41 -16.05
N LEU A 314 -0.75 7.51 -15.86
CA LEU A 314 0.57 7.57 -16.49
C LEU A 314 0.75 6.59 -17.65
N ALA A 315 0.13 5.41 -17.56
CA ALA A 315 0.32 4.31 -18.50
C ALA A 315 -0.91 4.08 -19.36
N ARG A 316 -0.69 3.51 -20.55
CA ARG A 316 -1.77 3.18 -21.49
C ARG A 316 -2.82 2.24 -20.89
N ASP A 317 -2.34 1.19 -20.22
CA ASP A 317 -3.14 0.18 -19.53
C ASP A 317 -2.37 -0.26 -18.28
N VAL A 318 -3.08 -0.53 -17.18
CA VAL A 318 -2.51 -1.03 -15.93
C VAL A 318 -3.31 -2.25 -15.49
N ASN A 319 -2.60 -3.33 -15.17
CA ASN A 319 -3.14 -4.58 -14.67
C ASN A 319 -2.26 -5.05 -13.51
N PHE A 320 -2.80 -5.08 -12.30
CA PHE A 320 -2.14 -5.74 -11.19
C PHE A 320 -2.34 -7.25 -11.34
N VAL A 321 -1.34 -8.04 -10.92
CA VAL A 321 -1.36 -9.49 -11.05
C VAL A 321 -0.75 -10.16 -9.82
N GLY A 322 -1.29 -11.33 -9.52
CA GLY A 322 -0.78 -12.25 -8.52
C GLY A 322 -1.84 -13.27 -8.16
N SER A 323 -1.49 -14.23 -7.30
CA SER A 323 -2.40 -15.29 -6.86
C SER A 323 -3.35 -14.85 -5.75
N VAL A 324 -3.04 -13.75 -5.07
CA VAL A 324 -3.83 -13.21 -3.96
C VAL A 324 -4.76 -12.12 -4.48
N ARG A 325 -6.02 -12.12 -4.01
CA ARG A 325 -6.99 -11.07 -4.32
C ARG A 325 -7.59 -10.54 -3.03
N HIS A 326 -7.20 -9.34 -2.61
CA HIS A 326 -7.62 -8.74 -1.34
C HIS A 326 -7.73 -7.22 -1.40
N GLY A 327 -8.71 -6.67 -0.69
CA GLY A 327 -9.05 -5.24 -0.67
C GLY A 327 -10.25 -4.89 -1.56
N THR A 328 -10.70 -3.64 -1.47
CA THR A 328 -11.89 -3.12 -2.17
C THR A 328 -11.57 -2.31 -3.45
N MET A 329 -10.29 -2.14 -3.79
CA MET A 329 -9.84 -1.39 -4.97
C MET A 329 -10.30 -2.02 -6.30
N ASP A 330 -10.26 -1.23 -7.38
CA ASP A 330 -10.63 -1.63 -8.75
C ASP A 330 -9.95 -2.94 -9.20
N ASP A 331 -8.66 -3.07 -8.92
CA ASP A 331 -7.82 -4.21 -9.28
C ASP A 331 -7.06 -4.75 -8.05
N PRO A 332 -7.70 -5.61 -7.24
CA PRO A 332 -7.16 -6.06 -5.96
C PRO A 332 -6.15 -7.21 -6.07
N ASP A 333 -5.76 -7.60 -7.29
CA ASP A 333 -4.79 -8.68 -7.50
C ASP A 333 -3.40 -8.29 -6.97
N ASN A 334 -2.77 -9.20 -6.24
CA ASN A 334 -1.47 -8.99 -5.62
C ASN A 334 -0.78 -10.33 -5.28
N GLU A 335 0.44 -10.24 -4.78
CA GLU A 335 1.26 -11.35 -4.31
C GLU A 335 1.83 -11.02 -2.93
N GLY A 336 0.99 -10.45 -2.05
CA GLY A 336 1.29 -10.20 -0.64
C GLY A 336 0.89 -11.39 0.24
N HIS A 337 1.84 -11.92 1.02
CA HIS A 337 1.65 -13.12 1.82
C HIS A 337 1.91 -12.84 3.31
N PRO A 338 0.86 -12.60 4.12
CA PRO A 338 1.04 -12.30 5.53
C PRO A 338 1.85 -13.36 6.28
N GLY A 339 2.81 -12.91 7.09
CA GLY A 339 3.67 -13.79 7.89
C GLY A 339 4.84 -14.45 7.13
N ASP A 340 4.88 -14.39 5.80
CA ASP A 340 5.93 -15.06 5.02
C ASP A 340 7.26 -14.31 5.01
N ARG A 341 8.35 -15.09 5.09
CA ARG A 341 9.74 -14.66 4.97
C ARG A 341 10.19 -14.63 3.50
N ILE A 342 11.37 -14.07 3.27
CA ILE A 342 11.98 -13.99 1.92
C ILE A 342 12.06 -15.35 1.21
N ASP A 343 12.43 -16.43 1.91
CA ASP A 343 12.52 -17.79 1.33
C ASP A 343 11.16 -18.34 0.93
N GLU A 344 10.12 -18.03 1.70
CA GLU A 344 8.75 -18.52 1.47
C GLU A 344 8.09 -17.78 0.31
N ILE A 345 8.25 -16.46 0.27
CA ILE A 345 7.89 -15.63 -0.89
C ILE A 345 8.62 -16.15 -2.14
N GLY A 346 9.90 -16.53 -2.01
CA GLY A 346 10.67 -17.11 -3.12
C GLY A 346 10.04 -18.37 -3.72
N HIS A 347 9.52 -19.27 -2.89
CA HIS A 347 8.81 -20.46 -3.38
C HIS A 347 7.51 -20.13 -4.11
N ILE A 348 6.77 -19.11 -3.68
CA ILE A 348 5.55 -18.68 -4.38
C ILE A 348 5.90 -18.09 -5.75
N THR A 349 6.98 -17.29 -5.84
CA THR A 349 7.37 -16.64 -7.10
C THR A 349 7.77 -17.59 -8.22
N ASP A 350 8.20 -18.82 -7.92
CA ASP A 350 8.50 -19.85 -8.93
C ASP A 350 7.33 -20.09 -9.87
N CYS A 351 6.13 -20.10 -9.29
CA CYS A 351 4.87 -20.33 -9.99
C CYS A 351 4.31 -19.02 -10.55
N THR A 352 4.18 -18.00 -9.70
CA THR A 352 3.37 -16.82 -10.01
C THR A 352 4.06 -15.89 -11.00
N VAL A 353 5.37 -15.65 -10.86
CA VAL A 353 6.13 -14.84 -11.85
C VAL A 353 6.17 -15.55 -13.21
N ARG A 354 6.22 -16.89 -13.22
CA ARG A 354 6.18 -17.69 -14.46
C ARG A 354 4.84 -17.56 -15.16
N ARG A 355 3.74 -17.65 -14.41
CA ARG A 355 2.38 -17.55 -14.93
C ARG A 355 2.10 -16.15 -15.45
N TYR A 356 2.19 -15.15 -14.57
CA TYR A 356 1.71 -13.80 -14.86
C TYR A 356 2.69 -13.00 -15.73
N LYS A 357 3.99 -13.35 -15.75
CA LYS A 357 5.03 -12.64 -16.52
C LYS A 357 4.94 -11.10 -16.34
N PRO A 358 4.96 -10.58 -15.10
CA PRO A 358 4.91 -9.13 -14.87
C PRO A 358 6.08 -8.43 -15.54
N ASN A 359 5.89 -7.18 -15.99
CA ASN A 359 6.98 -6.31 -16.46
C ASN A 359 7.44 -5.30 -15.40
N LEU A 360 6.70 -5.19 -14.31
CA LEU A 360 7.05 -4.38 -13.15
C LEU A 360 6.74 -5.17 -11.88
N ILE A 361 7.67 -5.24 -10.96
CA ILE A 361 7.48 -5.90 -9.65
C ILE A 361 7.83 -4.88 -8.57
N THR A 362 6.92 -4.61 -7.65
CA THR A 362 7.23 -3.91 -6.40
C THR A 362 7.49 -4.96 -5.33
N LEU A 363 8.68 -4.99 -4.74
CA LEU A 363 9.11 -6.00 -3.78
C LEU A 363 9.38 -5.41 -2.40
N HIS A 364 8.54 -5.73 -1.43
CA HIS A 364 8.75 -5.43 -0.01
C HIS A 364 8.73 -6.73 0.81
N ALA A 365 9.91 -7.27 1.11
CA ALA A 365 10.08 -8.55 1.81
C ALA A 365 11.25 -8.49 2.79
N GLY A 366 11.10 -9.13 3.95
CA GLY A 366 12.14 -9.22 4.99
C GLY A 366 11.66 -8.82 6.38
N THR A 367 10.48 -8.20 6.52
CA THR A 367 9.90 -7.82 7.81
C THR A 367 9.76 -9.04 8.72
N ASN A 368 9.23 -10.13 8.16
CA ASN A 368 9.04 -11.39 8.87
C ASN A 368 10.35 -12.08 9.24
N ASP A 369 11.39 -11.98 8.41
CA ASP A 369 12.73 -12.47 8.78
C ASP A 369 13.25 -11.77 10.03
N MET A 370 13.10 -10.43 10.09
CA MET A 370 13.52 -9.64 11.24
C MET A 370 12.67 -9.95 12.48
N ASN A 371 11.36 -10.07 12.30
CA ASN A 371 10.39 -10.34 13.37
C ASN A 371 10.54 -11.75 13.95
N GLN A 372 10.73 -12.75 13.09
CA GLN A 372 10.88 -14.17 13.44
C GLN A 372 12.32 -14.55 13.83
N ASN A 373 13.26 -13.59 13.80
CA ASN A 373 14.68 -13.81 14.10
C ASN A 373 15.31 -14.92 13.21
N TYR A 374 14.91 -14.97 11.94
CA TYR A 374 15.27 -16.07 11.05
C TYR A 374 16.48 -15.71 10.17
N ASN A 375 17.60 -16.39 10.37
CA ASN A 375 18.78 -16.34 9.51
C ASN A 375 19.19 -14.92 9.06
N LEU A 376 19.17 -13.96 9.99
CA LEU A 376 19.26 -12.51 9.73
C LEU A 376 20.48 -12.13 8.87
N ALA A 377 21.64 -12.73 9.13
CA ALA A 377 22.88 -12.45 8.40
C ALA A 377 22.80 -12.78 6.89
N SER A 378 21.98 -13.77 6.53
CA SER A 378 21.77 -14.21 5.14
C SER A 378 20.53 -13.60 4.48
N ALA A 379 19.74 -12.81 5.19
CA ALA A 379 18.52 -12.24 4.63
C ALA A 379 18.78 -11.38 3.38
N PRO A 380 19.82 -10.52 3.31
CA PRO A 380 20.12 -9.77 2.08
C PRO A 380 20.50 -10.65 0.88
N SER A 381 21.21 -11.77 1.10
CA SER A 381 21.58 -12.69 0.01
C SER A 381 20.39 -13.53 -0.45
N ARG A 382 19.48 -13.91 0.46
CA ARG A 382 18.19 -14.52 0.09
C ARG A 382 17.33 -13.57 -0.74
N LEU A 383 17.29 -12.27 -0.39
CA LEU A 383 16.58 -11.27 -1.19
C LEU A 383 17.19 -11.13 -2.59
N LYS A 384 18.52 -11.09 -2.70
CA LYS A 384 19.22 -11.08 -4.00
C LYS A 384 18.82 -12.30 -4.86
N SER A 385 18.72 -13.46 -4.23
CA SER A 385 18.36 -14.71 -4.91
C SER A 385 16.92 -14.67 -5.43
N LEU A 386 15.97 -14.21 -4.60
CA LEU A 386 14.57 -13.98 -4.99
C LEU A 386 14.45 -13.03 -6.19
N ILE A 387 15.14 -11.88 -6.15
CA ILE A 387 15.12 -10.92 -7.26
C ILE A 387 15.70 -11.55 -8.54
N SER A 388 16.79 -12.31 -8.41
CA SER A 388 17.44 -12.99 -9.53
C SER A 388 16.54 -14.04 -10.17
N GLN A 389 15.81 -14.81 -9.35
CA GLN A 389 14.82 -15.81 -9.75
C GLN A 389 13.61 -15.17 -10.46
N ALA A 390 13.09 -14.06 -9.93
CA ALA A 390 12.00 -13.33 -10.57
C ALA A 390 12.43 -12.79 -11.94
N LEU A 391 13.64 -12.22 -12.05
CA LEU A 391 14.17 -11.68 -13.30
C LEU A 391 14.65 -12.74 -14.30
N SER A 392 15.02 -13.94 -13.87
CA SER A 392 15.27 -15.05 -14.79
C SER A 392 13.96 -15.60 -15.36
N THR A 393 12.91 -15.61 -14.53
CA THR A 393 11.58 -16.14 -14.90
C THR A 393 10.78 -15.15 -15.74
N SER A 394 10.85 -13.84 -15.44
CA SER A 394 10.31 -12.76 -16.26
C SER A 394 11.43 -11.81 -16.70
N PRO A 395 12.17 -12.12 -17.78
CA PRO A 395 13.27 -11.29 -18.25
C PRO A 395 12.86 -9.89 -18.71
N ALA A 396 11.57 -9.66 -18.97
CA ALA A 396 11.01 -8.36 -19.33
C ALA A 396 10.83 -7.44 -18.11
N ALA A 397 10.80 -8.00 -16.90
CA ALA A 397 10.54 -7.27 -15.66
C ALA A 397 11.62 -6.25 -15.29
N THR A 398 11.16 -5.18 -14.63
CA THR A 398 11.96 -4.32 -13.76
C THR A 398 11.50 -4.55 -12.33
N VAL A 399 12.44 -4.73 -11.40
CA VAL A 399 12.14 -4.92 -9.98
C VAL A 399 12.44 -3.62 -9.22
N LEU A 400 11.43 -3.04 -8.60
CA LEU A 400 11.58 -2.00 -7.60
C LEU A 400 11.61 -2.70 -6.24
N VAL A 401 12.75 -2.69 -5.55
CA VAL A 401 12.91 -3.32 -4.23
C VAL A 401 12.94 -2.25 -3.15
N ALA A 402 12.09 -2.37 -2.14
CA ALA A 402 12.01 -1.39 -1.06
C ALA A 402 13.01 -1.68 0.06
N LYS A 403 13.50 -0.61 0.70
CA LYS A 403 13.92 -0.69 2.10
C LYS A 403 12.70 -1.00 2.97
N LEU A 404 12.88 -1.80 4.01
CA LEU A 404 11.84 -2.06 5.01
C LEU A 404 11.48 -0.76 5.74
N ILE A 405 10.19 -0.56 5.98
CA ILE A 405 9.66 0.53 6.82
C ILE A 405 10.12 0.41 8.30
N PRO A 406 10.15 1.51 9.07
CA PRO A 406 10.53 1.46 10.49
C PRO A 406 9.45 0.84 11.37
N THR A 407 9.79 0.45 12.60
CA THR A 407 8.83 0.08 13.66
C THR A 407 9.44 0.34 15.04
N ALA A 408 8.63 0.79 15.99
CA ALA A 408 9.03 0.87 17.40
C ALA A 408 8.70 -0.41 18.20
N LYS A 409 8.26 -1.48 17.53
CA LYS A 409 8.13 -2.81 18.14
C LYS A 409 9.46 -3.24 18.79
N PRO A 410 9.46 -3.65 20.06
CA PRO A 410 10.68 -3.93 20.82
C PRO A 410 11.65 -4.87 20.09
N GLY A 411 12.90 -4.41 19.90
CA GLY A 411 14.00 -5.21 19.35
C GLY A 411 14.04 -5.35 17.82
N LEU A 412 13.04 -4.87 17.08
CA LEU A 412 13.00 -5.01 15.60
C LEU A 412 13.81 -3.94 14.86
N GLN A 413 13.72 -2.66 15.25
CA GLN A 413 14.34 -1.56 14.51
C GLN A 413 15.83 -1.77 14.22
N PRO A 414 16.68 -2.21 15.19
CA PRO A 414 18.11 -2.42 14.90
C PRO A 414 18.37 -3.51 13.85
N ARG A 415 17.48 -4.52 13.76
CA ARG A 415 17.58 -5.59 12.75
C ARG A 415 17.21 -5.05 11.36
N ILE A 416 16.14 -4.25 11.31
CA ILE A 416 15.71 -3.55 10.09
C ILE A 416 16.79 -2.60 9.59
N ASP A 417 17.43 -1.83 10.48
CA ASP A 417 18.51 -0.91 10.11
C ASP A 417 19.69 -1.66 9.49
N ALA A 418 20.12 -2.76 10.10
CA ALA A 418 21.19 -3.60 9.59
C ALA A 418 20.86 -4.22 8.22
N TYR A 419 19.62 -4.69 8.04
CA TYR A 419 19.13 -5.23 6.78
C TYR A 419 19.10 -4.15 5.69
N ASN A 420 18.49 -2.99 5.98
CA ASN A 420 18.37 -1.87 5.05
C ASN A 420 19.73 -1.28 4.64
N ALA A 421 20.72 -1.30 5.54
CA ALA A 421 22.08 -0.86 5.23
C ALA A 421 22.79 -1.75 4.20
N ALA A 422 22.41 -3.03 4.08
CA ALA A 422 22.99 -3.95 3.10
C ALA A 422 22.37 -3.84 1.70
N LEU A 423 21.13 -3.36 1.58
CA LEU A 423 20.38 -3.35 0.31
C LEU A 423 21.01 -2.53 -0.81
N PRO A 424 21.66 -1.36 -0.57
CA PRO A 424 22.37 -0.65 -1.62
C PRO A 424 23.45 -1.51 -2.31
N GLY A 425 24.16 -2.35 -1.54
CA GLY A 425 25.14 -3.30 -2.08
C GLY A 425 24.47 -4.38 -2.94
N VAL A 426 23.38 -4.97 -2.45
CA VAL A 426 22.60 -5.98 -3.20
C VAL A 426 22.12 -5.46 -4.55
N VAL A 427 21.57 -4.24 -4.58
CA VAL A 427 21.08 -3.62 -5.82
C VAL A 427 22.23 -3.27 -6.76
N SER A 428 23.35 -2.75 -6.23
CA SER A 428 24.55 -2.47 -7.02
C SER A 428 25.08 -3.72 -7.72
N ASP A 429 25.17 -4.84 -7.00
CA ASP A 429 25.61 -6.12 -7.58
C ASP A 429 24.68 -6.58 -8.72
N LEU A 430 23.36 -6.56 -8.49
CA LEU A 430 22.37 -6.94 -9.51
C LEU A 430 22.46 -6.04 -10.75
N GLN A 431 22.66 -4.74 -10.56
CA GLN A 431 22.84 -3.81 -11.68
C GLN A 431 24.14 -4.07 -12.46
N GLN A 432 25.24 -4.43 -11.78
CA GLN A 432 26.49 -4.84 -12.42
C GLN A 432 26.33 -6.15 -13.21
N GLU A 433 25.44 -7.03 -12.77
CA GLU A 433 25.00 -8.23 -13.51
C GLU A 433 24.04 -7.92 -14.67
N GLY A 434 23.77 -6.63 -14.96
CA GLY A 434 22.91 -6.18 -16.05
C GLY A 434 21.40 -6.29 -15.75
N LYS A 435 21.02 -6.51 -14.50
CA LYS A 435 19.62 -6.60 -14.07
C LYS A 435 19.00 -5.22 -13.88
N ARG A 436 17.71 -5.10 -14.20
CA ARG A 436 16.91 -3.86 -14.03
C ARG A 436 16.28 -3.86 -12.65
N VAL A 437 17.05 -3.38 -11.67
CA VAL A 437 16.64 -3.33 -10.26
C VAL A 437 16.87 -1.92 -9.72
N LEU A 438 15.87 -1.33 -9.06
CA LEU A 438 16.00 -0.05 -8.35
C LEU A 438 15.68 -0.22 -6.88
N LEU A 439 16.49 0.41 -6.02
CA LEU A 439 16.19 0.53 -4.60
C LEU A 439 15.19 1.68 -4.39
N VAL A 440 14.10 1.41 -3.69
CA VAL A 440 13.09 2.39 -3.29
C VAL A 440 13.24 2.68 -1.80
N ASP A 441 13.42 3.96 -1.46
CA ASP A 441 13.58 4.40 -0.08
C ASP A 441 12.23 4.77 0.54
N MET A 442 11.88 4.10 1.63
CA MET A 442 10.61 4.31 2.35
C MET A 442 10.73 5.34 3.49
N LYS A 443 11.80 6.15 3.54
CA LYS A 443 12.09 7.12 4.62
C LYS A 443 10.96 8.07 5.03
N ARG A 444 9.96 8.31 4.17
CA ARG A 444 8.80 9.17 4.49
C ARG A 444 7.82 8.50 5.46
N VAL A 445 7.82 7.16 5.52
CA VAL A 445 7.06 6.39 6.50
C VAL A 445 7.73 6.52 7.85
N LEU A 446 6.98 7.00 8.84
CA LEU A 446 7.47 7.28 10.19
C LEU A 446 6.82 6.31 11.18
N VAL A 447 7.46 6.11 12.33
CA VAL A 447 6.88 5.31 13.43
C VAL A 447 5.48 5.81 13.84
N SER A 448 5.22 7.12 13.70
CA SER A 448 3.92 7.73 13.99
C SER A 448 2.78 7.26 13.08
N ASP A 449 3.09 6.60 11.96
CA ASP A 449 2.10 6.14 10.98
C ASP A 449 1.47 4.79 11.37
N GLY A 450 1.33 4.48 12.66
CA GLY A 450 0.75 3.22 13.18
C GLY A 450 1.76 2.17 13.64
N LEU A 451 3.05 2.49 13.61
CA LEU A 451 4.14 1.54 13.76
C LEU A 451 4.74 1.56 15.18
N GLN A 452 4.00 2.03 16.19
CA GLN A 452 4.48 2.19 17.56
C GLN A 452 4.75 0.85 18.24
N ASN A 453 3.83 -0.12 18.10
CA ASN A 453 3.94 -1.47 18.64
C ASN A 453 3.66 -2.55 17.59
N ASP A 454 3.55 -2.14 16.33
CA ASP A 454 3.18 -2.98 15.19
C ASP A 454 4.18 -2.79 14.03
N ALA A 455 4.15 -3.69 13.06
CA ALA A 455 4.91 -3.64 11.82
C ALA A 455 4.07 -3.19 10.61
N HIS A 456 2.76 -2.95 10.80
CA HIS A 456 1.85 -2.54 9.73
C HIS A 456 1.54 -1.05 9.78
N PRO A 457 1.67 -0.32 8.65
CA PRO A 457 1.26 1.08 8.58
C PRO A 457 -0.27 1.25 8.66
N THR A 458 -0.69 2.45 9.07
CA THR A 458 -2.01 3.00 8.76
C THR A 458 -2.12 3.40 7.29
N ASP A 459 -3.33 3.74 6.83
CA ASP A 459 -3.58 4.29 5.49
C ASP A 459 -2.72 5.52 5.15
N ALA A 460 -2.36 6.33 6.16
CA ALA A 460 -1.44 7.46 5.96
C ALA A 460 0.00 7.00 5.65
N GLY A 461 0.46 5.93 6.30
CA GLY A 461 1.75 5.31 6.01
C GLY A 461 1.76 4.60 4.65
N TYR A 462 0.69 3.87 4.34
CA TYR A 462 0.52 3.23 3.04
C TYR A 462 0.51 4.22 1.86
N ARG A 463 -0.17 5.37 1.99
CA ARG A 463 -0.09 6.47 1.01
C ARG A 463 1.34 6.94 0.73
N LYS A 464 2.18 7.01 1.76
CA LYS A 464 3.60 7.40 1.62
C LYS A 464 4.41 6.32 0.91
N MET A 465 4.12 5.03 1.17
CA MET A 465 4.72 3.92 0.43
C MET A 465 4.33 3.96 -1.05
N ALA A 466 3.05 4.18 -1.36
CA ALA A 466 2.56 4.31 -2.73
C ALA A 466 3.30 5.42 -3.50
N ALA A 467 3.50 6.58 -2.85
CA ALA A 467 4.27 7.69 -3.42
C ALA A 467 5.73 7.31 -3.71
N ALA A 468 6.37 6.56 -2.80
CA ALA A 468 7.75 6.10 -2.98
C ALA A 468 7.85 5.08 -4.15
N TRP A 469 6.90 4.14 -4.23
CA TRP A 469 6.80 3.21 -5.34
C TRP A 469 6.63 3.93 -6.68
N PHE A 470 5.71 4.90 -6.74
CA PHE A 470 5.48 5.68 -7.94
C PHE A 470 6.73 6.46 -8.39
N GLY A 471 7.47 7.05 -7.45
CA GLY A 471 8.77 7.66 -7.73
C GLY A 471 9.77 6.67 -8.34
N GLY A 472 9.80 5.43 -7.84
CA GLY A 472 10.59 4.34 -8.41
C GLY A 472 10.17 3.96 -9.84
N VAL A 473 8.87 3.99 -10.15
CA VAL A 473 8.35 3.73 -11.51
C VAL A 473 8.78 4.83 -12.47
N LEU A 474 8.68 6.10 -12.07
CA LEU A 474 9.13 7.24 -12.89
C LEU A 474 10.62 7.15 -13.21
N GLU A 475 11.45 6.80 -12.23
CA GLU A 475 12.89 6.61 -12.43
C GLU A 475 13.18 5.43 -13.36
N ALA A 476 12.49 4.30 -13.20
CA ALA A 476 12.62 3.15 -14.11
C ALA A 476 12.22 3.52 -15.54
N HIS A 477 11.15 4.28 -15.71
CA HIS A 477 10.70 4.77 -17.02
C HIS A 477 11.72 5.72 -17.66
N ALA A 478 12.24 6.68 -16.90
CA ALA A 478 13.27 7.62 -17.36
C ALA A 478 14.56 6.90 -17.84
N ARG A 479 14.87 5.74 -17.25
CA ARG A 479 16.00 4.88 -17.68
C ARG A 479 15.67 3.98 -18.87
N GLY A 480 14.44 4.01 -19.39
CA GLY A 480 13.96 3.12 -20.45
C GLY A 480 13.86 1.67 -20.00
N TRP A 481 13.66 1.42 -18.70
CA TRP A 481 13.64 0.06 -18.14
C TRP A 481 12.25 -0.60 -18.20
N ILE A 482 11.18 0.18 -18.34
CA ILE A 482 9.82 -0.35 -18.54
C ILE A 482 9.71 -0.91 -19.97
N ARG A 483 9.37 -2.20 -20.06
CA ARG A 483 9.21 -2.94 -21.33
C ARG A 483 7.79 -3.47 -21.44
N GLN A 484 7.37 -3.90 -22.63
CA GLN A 484 6.09 -4.61 -22.76
C GLN A 484 6.11 -5.90 -21.93
N PRO A 485 4.98 -6.27 -21.29
CA PRO A 485 4.87 -7.51 -20.56
C PRO A 485 4.96 -8.70 -21.51
N GLY A 486 5.47 -9.82 -20.98
CA GLY A 486 5.43 -11.09 -21.70
C GLY A 486 4.00 -11.57 -21.86
N GLU A 487 3.78 -12.54 -22.74
CA GLU A 487 2.50 -13.22 -22.80
C GLU A 487 2.21 -13.91 -21.46
N GLU A 488 1.04 -13.63 -20.89
CA GLU A 488 0.58 -14.32 -19.68
C GLU A 488 0.25 -15.76 -20.04
N LEU A 489 0.71 -16.69 -19.21
CA LEU A 489 0.45 -18.10 -19.45
C LEU A 489 -0.94 -18.47 -18.95
N PRO A 490 -1.62 -19.44 -19.61
CA PRO A 490 -2.94 -19.87 -19.20
C PRO A 490 -2.93 -20.44 -17.77
N PRO A 491 -4.09 -20.51 -17.09
CA PRO A 491 -4.13 -20.90 -15.69
C PRO A 491 -3.50 -22.25 -15.33
N MET A 492 -3.43 -23.18 -16.28
CA MET A 492 -2.85 -24.51 -16.12
C MET A 492 -1.33 -24.57 -16.38
N ALA A 493 -0.70 -23.47 -16.81
CA ALA A 493 0.73 -23.44 -17.09
C ALA A 493 1.61 -23.56 -15.83
N CYS A 494 1.00 -23.35 -14.67
CA CYS A 494 1.47 -23.80 -13.38
C CYS A 494 0.23 -24.27 -12.62
N ASN A 495 -0.07 -25.57 -12.66
CA ASN A 495 -1.12 -26.17 -11.86
C ASN A 495 -0.50 -26.74 -10.58
N PRO A 496 -0.69 -26.15 -9.38
CA PRO A 496 -0.37 -26.84 -8.15
C PRO A 496 -1.11 -28.17 -8.06
N ALA A 497 -2.26 -28.30 -8.74
CA ALA A 497 -3.08 -29.50 -8.77
C ALA A 497 -2.61 -30.61 -9.73
N ASP A 498 -1.66 -30.36 -10.63
CA ASP A 498 -1.02 -31.45 -11.38
C ASP A 498 -0.02 -32.24 -10.50
N ASP A 499 0.29 -31.73 -9.31
CA ASP A 499 0.98 -32.44 -8.22
C ASP A 499 -0.01 -33.07 -7.20
N LEU A 500 -1.33 -32.91 -7.37
CA LEU A 500 -2.30 -33.22 -6.31
C LEU A 500 -2.99 -34.58 -6.36
N ASP A 501 -2.91 -35.38 -7.43
CA ASP A 501 -3.58 -36.69 -7.39
C ASP A 501 -2.99 -37.84 -8.24
N THR A 502 -1.98 -37.63 -9.10
CA THR A 502 -1.44 -38.75 -9.92
C THR A 502 0.07 -38.74 -10.20
N ALA A 503 0.85 -37.79 -9.69
CA ALA A 503 2.30 -37.80 -9.89
C ALA A 503 3.00 -38.69 -8.84
N PRO A 504 3.81 -39.69 -9.23
CA PRO A 504 4.82 -40.23 -8.34
C PRO A 504 5.83 -39.12 -8.02
N PRO A 505 6.46 -39.12 -6.83
CA PRO A 505 7.09 -37.94 -6.25
C PRO A 505 8.21 -37.42 -7.15
N SER A 506 7.97 -36.31 -7.84
CA SER A 506 9.02 -35.60 -8.58
C SER A 506 9.22 -34.20 -8.00
N GLY A 507 9.64 -34.23 -6.73
CA GLY A 507 10.17 -33.15 -5.93
C GLY A 507 10.58 -33.72 -4.58
N ASP A 508 11.38 -34.80 -4.59
CA ASP A 508 11.84 -35.65 -3.47
C ASP A 508 10.85 -36.07 -2.35
N GLY A 509 9.60 -35.60 -2.35
CA GLY A 509 8.61 -35.84 -1.31
C GLY A 509 8.98 -35.26 0.06
N THR A 510 10.05 -34.47 0.20
CA THR A 510 10.47 -33.98 1.52
C THR A 510 9.84 -32.63 1.85
N THR A 511 8.77 -32.67 2.64
CA THR A 511 8.47 -31.50 3.47
C THR A 511 9.49 -31.43 4.62
N ALA A 512 9.62 -30.27 5.28
CA ALA A 512 10.44 -30.18 6.51
C ALA A 512 10.02 -31.23 7.57
N LEU A 513 8.77 -31.71 7.52
CA LEU A 513 8.24 -32.73 8.42
C LEU A 513 8.45 -34.17 7.90
N GLY A 514 8.91 -34.36 6.67
CA GLY A 514 9.11 -35.66 6.03
C GLY A 514 8.03 -36.03 5.00
N ALA A 515 8.11 -37.26 4.49
CA ALA A 515 7.30 -37.75 3.36
C ALA A 515 5.83 -38.04 3.72
N GLY A 516 5.52 -38.21 5.01
CA GLY A 516 4.16 -38.44 5.50
C GLY A 516 3.29 -37.20 5.60
N TRP A 517 3.79 -36.04 5.16
CA TRP A 517 3.17 -34.74 5.38
C TRP A 517 3.09 -33.93 4.09
N ARG A 518 2.01 -33.20 3.89
CA ARG A 518 1.83 -32.27 2.75
C ARG A 518 1.77 -30.84 3.24
N LYS A 519 2.77 -30.02 2.89
CA LYS A 519 2.81 -28.60 3.27
C LYS A 519 1.67 -27.81 2.61
N LEU A 520 0.93 -27.02 3.40
CA LEU A 520 -0.03 -26.03 2.91
C LEU A 520 0.52 -24.60 2.96
N GLY A 521 1.49 -24.32 3.82
CA GLY A 521 1.92 -22.93 4.05
C GLY A 521 0.97 -22.22 5.00
N VAL A 522 0.91 -20.88 4.96
CA VAL A 522 0.02 -20.10 5.83
C VAL A 522 -1.41 -20.27 5.35
N ILE A 523 -2.26 -20.89 6.18
CA ILE A 523 -3.68 -21.13 5.91
C ILE A 523 -4.58 -20.05 6.50
N ALA A 524 -4.11 -19.31 7.51
CA ALA A 524 -4.81 -18.16 8.08
C ALA A 524 -3.79 -17.06 8.39
N PRO A 525 -4.02 -15.80 8.02
CA PRO A 525 -3.04 -14.73 8.22
C PRO A 525 -3.07 -14.07 9.61
N GLY A 526 -4.10 -14.32 10.43
CA GLY A 526 -4.37 -13.53 11.64
C GLY A 526 -5.55 -12.57 11.46
N TYR A 527 -6.22 -12.17 12.55
CA TYR A 527 -7.33 -11.20 12.53
C TYR A 527 -6.91 -9.72 12.71
N GLY A 528 -5.64 -9.36 12.49
CA GLY A 528 -5.16 -7.98 12.61
C GLY A 528 -5.25 -7.40 14.04
N HIS A 529 -5.44 -6.08 14.16
CA HIS A 529 -5.32 -5.18 15.35
C HIS A 529 -5.73 -5.66 16.77
N SER A 530 -6.45 -6.77 16.94
CA SER A 530 -6.77 -7.34 18.26
C SER A 530 -5.91 -8.58 18.49
N VAL A 531 -4.85 -8.49 19.31
CA VAL A 531 -3.99 -9.64 19.62
C VAL A 531 -4.71 -10.55 20.62
N GLY A 532 -5.69 -11.31 20.14
CA GLY A 532 -6.30 -12.39 20.92
C GLY A 532 -5.52 -13.70 20.75
N ARG A 533 -5.61 -14.59 21.75
CA ARG A 533 -5.02 -15.93 21.67
C ARG A 533 -5.76 -16.75 20.61
N THR A 534 -5.01 -17.27 19.64
CA THR A 534 -5.56 -18.10 18.57
C THR A 534 -5.74 -19.54 19.01
N ILE A 535 -6.89 -20.12 18.68
CA ILE A 535 -7.26 -21.51 18.92
C ILE A 535 -7.81 -22.07 17.60
N ILE A 536 -7.59 -23.38 17.38
CA ILE A 536 -8.20 -24.15 16.30
C ILE A 536 -9.06 -25.22 16.97
N ALA A 537 -10.36 -25.21 16.75
CA ALA A 537 -11.34 -26.05 17.45
C ALA A 537 -12.59 -26.24 16.59
N GLU A 538 -13.32 -27.34 16.74
CA GLU A 538 -14.51 -27.65 15.94
C GLU A 538 -15.76 -27.01 16.56
N LEU A 539 -16.38 -25.98 15.97
CA LEU A 539 -17.54 -25.33 16.58
C LEU A 539 -18.87 -25.64 15.90
N ASN A 540 -18.84 -26.11 14.65
CA ASN A 540 -20.03 -26.20 13.82
C ASN A 540 -20.50 -27.65 13.59
N GLY A 541 -19.73 -28.64 14.04
CA GLY A 541 -19.99 -30.07 13.96
C GLY A 541 -19.76 -30.69 12.58
N ASP A 542 -19.03 -30.04 11.67
CA ASP A 542 -18.77 -30.53 10.32
C ASP A 542 -17.49 -31.38 10.19
N LYS A 543 -16.78 -31.57 11.30
CA LYS A 543 -15.53 -32.31 11.47
C LYS A 543 -14.30 -31.59 10.93
N ARG A 544 -14.40 -30.31 10.61
CA ARG A 544 -13.28 -29.46 10.21
C ARG A 544 -13.08 -28.41 11.29
N ALA A 545 -11.89 -28.42 11.87
CA ALA A 545 -11.58 -27.45 12.89
C ALA A 545 -11.63 -26.00 12.33
N ASP A 546 -12.26 -25.14 13.12
CA ASP A 546 -12.54 -23.74 12.86
C ASP A 546 -11.43 -22.83 13.42
N TYR A 547 -11.33 -21.62 12.88
CA TYR A 547 -10.32 -20.63 13.26
C TYR A 547 -10.87 -19.62 14.27
N LEU A 548 -10.30 -19.60 15.47
CA LEU A 548 -10.80 -18.79 16.59
C LEU A 548 -9.75 -17.80 17.11
N GLN A 549 -10.23 -16.63 17.54
CA GLN A 549 -9.43 -15.68 18.30
C GLN A 549 -10.16 -15.26 19.58
N VAL A 550 -9.60 -15.69 20.72
CA VAL A 550 -10.07 -15.34 22.07
C VAL A 550 -9.51 -13.96 22.44
N ARG A 551 -10.39 -12.99 22.65
CA ARG A 551 -10.03 -11.62 23.06
C ARG A 551 -9.73 -11.54 24.56
N ASP A 552 -9.17 -10.40 24.97
CA ASP A 552 -8.82 -10.12 26.37
C ASP A 552 -10.01 -10.19 27.34
N ASP A 553 -11.23 -10.01 26.85
CA ASP A 553 -12.45 -10.11 27.64
C ASP A 553 -13.12 -11.49 27.61
N GLY A 554 -12.46 -12.48 26.98
CA GLY A 554 -12.97 -13.85 26.80
C GLY A 554 -13.91 -14.02 25.62
N SER A 555 -14.37 -12.94 24.96
CA SER A 555 -15.17 -13.08 23.74
C SER A 555 -14.34 -13.72 22.61
N VAL A 556 -15.00 -14.45 21.72
CA VAL A 556 -14.33 -15.24 20.67
C VAL A 556 -14.81 -14.81 19.30
N ARG A 557 -13.89 -14.31 18.46
CA ARG A 557 -14.13 -14.14 17.03
C ARG A 557 -13.90 -15.47 16.33
N THR A 558 -14.82 -15.86 15.46
CA THR A 558 -14.81 -17.19 14.84
C THR A 558 -14.94 -17.10 13.33
N SER A 559 -14.11 -17.85 12.61
CA SER A 559 -14.29 -18.16 11.20
C SER A 559 -14.45 -19.66 11.03
N VAL A 560 -15.56 -20.08 10.42
CA VAL A 560 -15.81 -21.49 10.15
C VAL A 560 -15.04 -21.96 8.93
N ASN A 561 -14.56 -23.20 8.96
CA ASN A 561 -13.86 -23.84 7.86
C ASN A 561 -14.84 -24.51 6.90
N THR A 562 -14.98 -24.00 5.68
CA THR A 562 -15.89 -24.55 4.68
C THR A 562 -15.16 -25.35 3.60
N VAL A 563 -15.90 -26.18 2.86
CA VAL A 563 -15.34 -26.99 1.77
C VAL A 563 -15.01 -26.08 0.57
N GLY A 564 -13.77 -25.61 0.52
CA GLY A 564 -13.20 -24.87 -0.60
C GLY A 564 -12.36 -25.76 -1.52
N THR A 565 -11.07 -25.38 -1.69
CA THR A 565 -10.11 -26.20 -2.46
C THR A 565 -9.78 -27.48 -1.69
N PRO A 566 -9.73 -28.67 -2.33
CA PRO A 566 -9.43 -29.93 -1.65
C PRO A 566 -8.17 -29.85 -0.76
N GLY A 567 -8.38 -29.99 0.56
CA GLY A 567 -7.33 -29.96 1.57
C GLY A 567 -6.72 -28.58 1.85
N PHE A 568 -7.43 -27.49 1.54
CA PHE A 568 -7.11 -26.12 2.00
C PHE A 568 -8.35 -25.54 2.69
N PRO A 569 -8.23 -24.96 3.89
CA PRO A 569 -9.35 -24.32 4.56
C PRO A 569 -9.92 -23.12 3.79
N ASP A 570 -11.24 -22.94 3.83
CA ASP A 570 -11.92 -21.74 3.35
C ASP A 570 -12.67 -21.07 4.51
N TRP A 571 -12.07 -20.01 5.06
CA TRP A 571 -12.50 -19.37 6.29
C TRP A 571 -13.63 -18.37 6.07
N VAL A 572 -14.80 -18.65 6.64
CA VAL A 572 -15.95 -17.74 6.63
C VAL A 572 -16.14 -17.13 8.02
N ASP A 573 -15.88 -15.83 8.18
CA ASP A 573 -16.12 -15.11 9.44
C ASP A 573 -17.63 -15.14 9.80
N VAL A 574 -17.94 -15.75 10.94
CA VAL A 574 -19.31 -15.89 11.48
C VAL A 574 -19.55 -14.98 12.67
N GLY A 575 -18.64 -14.05 12.95
CA GLY A 575 -18.81 -13.00 13.95
C GLY A 575 -18.09 -13.27 15.27
N THR A 576 -18.52 -12.54 16.29
CA THR A 576 -17.97 -12.56 17.65
C THR A 576 -19.02 -13.03 18.63
N TYR A 577 -18.63 -13.95 19.50
CA TYR A 577 -19.49 -14.56 20.51
C TYR A 577 -18.95 -14.25 21.90
N ASP A 578 -19.82 -13.76 22.80
CA ASP A 578 -19.51 -13.58 24.22
C ASP A 578 -20.30 -14.64 25.01
N PRO A 579 -19.67 -15.71 25.51
CA PRO A 579 -20.35 -16.72 26.32
C PRO A 579 -20.91 -16.17 27.64
N GLY A 580 -20.50 -14.96 28.06
CA GLY A 580 -20.99 -14.27 29.26
C GLY A 580 -22.13 -13.29 29.00
N ASP A 581 -22.54 -13.04 27.75
CA ASP A 581 -23.69 -12.20 27.42
C ASP A 581 -24.96 -13.07 27.27
N HIS A 582 -25.70 -13.21 28.36
CA HIS A 582 -26.99 -13.89 28.39
C HIS A 582 -28.10 -12.86 28.63
N PRO A 583 -28.67 -12.24 27.58
CA PRO A 583 -29.82 -11.36 27.74
C PRO A 583 -31.05 -12.17 28.18
N GLY A 584 -31.25 -12.28 29.49
CA GLY A 584 -32.45 -12.88 30.08
C GLY A 584 -32.27 -13.68 31.37
N ASP A 585 -31.05 -14.08 31.76
CA ASP A 585 -30.84 -14.98 32.92
C ASP A 585 -30.35 -14.28 34.20
N GLY A 586 -30.02 -12.99 34.11
CA GLY A 586 -29.56 -12.18 35.25
C GLY A 586 -28.15 -12.54 35.75
N THR A 587 -27.38 -13.33 35.01
CA THR A 587 -25.97 -13.60 35.33
C THR A 587 -25.10 -12.41 34.92
N ALA A 588 -24.16 -12.03 35.78
CA ALA A 588 -23.20 -10.97 35.48
C ALA A 588 -22.17 -11.48 34.45
N LYS A 589 -21.73 -10.60 33.53
CA LYS A 589 -20.59 -10.87 32.64
C LYS A 589 -19.44 -11.46 33.46
N ILE A 590 -18.95 -12.62 33.05
CA ILE A 590 -17.85 -13.27 33.73
C ILE A 590 -16.57 -12.63 33.19
N ASP A 591 -15.75 -12.09 34.10
CA ASP A 591 -14.42 -11.59 33.77
C ASP A 591 -13.53 -12.80 33.49
N VAL A 592 -13.25 -13.07 32.22
CA VAL A 592 -12.53 -14.26 31.76
C VAL A 592 -11.12 -13.86 31.32
N ASP A 593 -10.12 -14.39 32.02
CA ASP A 593 -8.72 -14.38 31.56
C ASP A 593 -8.61 -15.20 30.26
N PRO A 594 -8.11 -14.67 29.13
CA PRO A 594 -7.99 -15.41 27.87
C PRO A 594 -7.12 -16.68 28.00
N ASP A 595 -6.18 -16.73 28.95
CA ASP A 595 -5.37 -17.93 29.22
C ASP A 595 -6.17 -19.05 29.91
N SER A 596 -7.35 -18.74 30.45
CA SER A 596 -8.27 -19.71 31.05
C SER A 596 -9.13 -20.45 30.03
N VAL A 597 -9.28 -19.90 28.81
CA VAL A 597 -10.22 -20.40 27.80
C VAL A 597 -9.70 -21.68 27.13
N ARG A 598 -10.54 -22.70 27.09
CA ARG A 598 -10.34 -23.98 26.38
C ARG A 598 -11.61 -24.33 25.60
N PHE A 599 -11.43 -25.21 24.63
CA PHE A 599 -12.50 -25.78 23.82
C PHE A 599 -12.36 -27.30 23.89
N ALA A 600 -13.48 -27.99 24.09
CA ALA A 600 -13.57 -29.44 24.17
C ALA A 600 -15.02 -29.88 24.07
N ASP A 601 -15.31 -30.96 23.35
CA ASP A 601 -16.66 -31.54 23.25
C ASP A 601 -16.98 -32.37 24.50
N LEU A 602 -17.69 -31.80 25.49
CA LEU A 602 -18.03 -32.51 26.71
C LEU A 602 -19.28 -33.37 26.57
N ASN A 603 -20.20 -33.02 25.68
CA ASN A 603 -21.52 -33.66 25.57
C ASN A 603 -21.58 -34.72 24.44
N GLY A 604 -20.57 -34.77 23.58
CA GLY A 604 -20.40 -35.71 22.48
C GLY A 604 -21.25 -35.40 21.24
N ASP A 605 -21.64 -34.13 21.05
CA ASP A 605 -22.44 -33.71 19.89
C ASP A 605 -21.60 -33.32 18.65
N GLY A 606 -20.28 -33.44 18.78
CA GLY A 606 -19.29 -33.11 17.76
C GLY A 606 -18.95 -31.63 17.71
N ARG A 607 -19.40 -30.81 18.67
CA ARG A 607 -19.09 -29.38 18.75
C ARG A 607 -18.34 -29.12 20.05
N ASP A 608 -17.21 -28.45 19.93
CA ASP A 608 -16.44 -28.07 21.09
C ASP A 608 -17.19 -27.01 21.92
N ASP A 609 -17.28 -27.28 23.21
CA ASP A 609 -17.87 -26.41 24.21
C ASP A 609 -16.87 -25.35 24.68
N TYR A 610 -17.38 -24.18 25.06
CA TYR A 610 -16.54 -23.14 25.63
C TYR A 610 -16.28 -23.41 27.12
N LEU A 611 -15.01 -23.53 27.50
CA LEU A 611 -14.61 -23.84 28.86
C LEU A 611 -13.76 -22.73 29.49
N VAL A 612 -14.07 -22.40 30.74
CA VAL A 612 -13.25 -21.52 31.58
C VAL A 612 -12.57 -22.34 32.66
N VAL A 613 -11.25 -22.48 32.56
CA VAL A 613 -10.42 -23.25 33.50
C VAL A 613 -9.75 -22.31 34.50
N SER A 614 -10.14 -22.43 35.76
CA SER A 614 -9.59 -21.63 36.86
C SER A 614 -8.19 -22.11 37.25
N PRO A 615 -7.34 -21.28 37.91
CA PRO A 615 -5.99 -21.67 38.31
C PRO A 615 -5.90 -22.97 39.15
N ASP A 616 -6.93 -23.26 39.93
CA ASP A 616 -7.14 -24.44 40.78
C ASP A 616 -7.80 -25.62 40.03
N SER A 617 -7.73 -25.63 38.69
CA SER A 617 -8.26 -26.70 37.82
C SER A 617 -9.78 -26.86 37.79
N LYS A 618 -10.52 -25.94 38.40
CA LYS A 618 -11.97 -25.90 38.29
C LYS A 618 -12.38 -25.51 36.87
N VAL A 619 -13.18 -26.36 36.22
CA VAL A 619 -13.69 -26.18 34.86
C VAL A 619 -15.15 -25.76 34.92
N ARG A 620 -15.45 -24.57 34.40
CA ARG A 620 -16.82 -24.12 34.13
C ARG A 620 -17.10 -24.27 32.63
N ALA A 621 -18.23 -24.85 32.27
CA ALA A 621 -18.59 -25.16 30.90
C ALA A 621 -19.80 -24.33 30.40
N TYR A 622 -19.76 -24.03 29.11
CA TYR A 622 -20.86 -23.42 28.34
C TYR A 622 -21.04 -24.26 27.08
N LEU A 623 -22.16 -24.97 27.03
CA LEU A 623 -22.39 -25.97 26.01
C LEU A 623 -22.73 -25.30 24.67
N ASN A 624 -22.08 -25.72 23.60
CA ASN A 624 -22.27 -25.19 22.26
C ASN A 624 -23.38 -25.94 21.53
N PHE A 625 -24.47 -25.25 21.20
CA PHE A 625 -25.58 -25.82 20.43
C PHE A 625 -25.73 -25.14 19.07
N ALA A 626 -26.28 -25.87 18.11
CA ALA A 626 -26.70 -25.30 16.83
C ALA A 626 -27.80 -24.24 17.05
N GLY A 627 -27.52 -22.98 16.74
CA GLY A 627 -28.49 -21.89 16.75
C GLY A 627 -29.53 -22.03 15.63
N THR A 628 -30.72 -21.45 15.83
CA THR A 628 -31.84 -21.53 14.88
C THR A 628 -31.65 -20.72 13.60
N ASP A 629 -30.63 -19.86 13.57
CA ASP A 629 -30.29 -18.90 12.51
C ASP A 629 -28.90 -19.18 11.89
N GLY A 630 -28.28 -20.31 12.23
CA GLY A 630 -26.92 -20.65 11.78
C GLY A 630 -25.80 -19.99 12.59
N HIS A 631 -26.12 -19.27 13.68
CA HIS A 631 -25.15 -18.75 14.62
C HIS A 631 -24.82 -19.77 15.74
N LEU A 632 -23.63 -19.64 16.32
CA LEU A 632 -23.23 -20.43 17.49
C LEU A 632 -24.02 -19.99 18.72
N ARG A 633 -24.37 -20.95 19.59
CA ARG A 633 -25.11 -20.67 20.82
C ARG A 633 -24.48 -21.39 22.00
N PHE A 634 -23.88 -20.62 22.90
CA PHE A 634 -23.34 -21.13 24.15
C PHE A 634 -24.38 -21.03 25.29
N VAL A 635 -24.61 -22.12 26.01
CA VAL A 635 -25.53 -22.19 27.14
C VAL A 635 -24.76 -22.51 28.42
N HIS A 636 -24.82 -21.64 29.42
CA HIS A 636 -24.15 -21.86 30.69
C HIS A 636 -24.63 -23.16 31.38
N HIS A 637 -23.70 -24.08 31.58
CA HIS A 637 -23.94 -25.35 32.28
C HIS A 637 -23.59 -25.27 33.77
N GLY A 638 -22.50 -24.57 34.10
CA GLY A 638 -21.97 -24.49 35.46
C GLY A 638 -20.62 -25.21 35.60
N ILE A 639 -20.33 -25.72 36.80
CA ILE A 639 -19.05 -26.38 37.09
C ILE A 639 -19.13 -27.83 36.61
N ALA A 640 -18.36 -28.17 35.57
CA ALA A 640 -18.31 -29.52 35.01
C ALA A 640 -17.28 -30.41 35.72
N PHE A 641 -16.18 -29.82 36.22
CA PHE A 641 -15.11 -30.54 36.89
C PHE A 641 -14.42 -29.67 37.95
N GLN A 642 -13.98 -30.28 39.05
CA GLN A 642 -13.18 -29.63 40.08
C GLN A 642 -12.29 -30.65 40.79
N GLU A 643 -11.00 -30.35 40.84
CA GLU A 643 -10.02 -31.14 41.59
C GLU A 643 -8.89 -30.21 42.07
N GLU A 644 -8.79 -30.02 43.38
CA GLU A 644 -7.91 -29.01 43.97
C GLU A 644 -6.45 -29.48 44.11
N SER A 645 -6.17 -30.77 43.85
CA SER A 645 -4.83 -31.34 44.01
C SER A 645 -3.82 -30.94 42.93
N PHE A 646 -4.23 -30.21 41.89
CA PHE A 646 -3.34 -29.72 40.83
C PHE A 646 -3.88 -28.42 40.21
N ASN A 647 -3.11 -27.82 39.29
CA ASN A 647 -3.43 -26.54 38.70
C ASN A 647 -3.78 -26.64 37.20
N ARG A 648 -4.33 -25.55 36.67
CA ARG A 648 -4.73 -25.38 35.26
C ARG A 648 -3.68 -25.87 34.24
N ALA A 649 -2.39 -25.67 34.50
CA ALA A 649 -1.34 -26.03 33.54
C ALA A 649 -1.25 -27.54 33.33
N ASN A 650 -1.67 -28.34 34.32
CA ASN A 650 -1.71 -29.80 34.24
C ASN A 650 -2.84 -30.34 33.37
N LEU A 651 -3.88 -29.55 33.05
CA LEU A 651 -5.07 -30.02 32.34
C LEU A 651 -4.93 -29.99 30.82
N ARG A 652 -5.38 -31.06 30.17
CA ARG A 652 -5.69 -31.15 28.74
C ARG A 652 -7.07 -31.79 28.55
N PHE A 653 -7.62 -31.63 27.37
CA PHE A 653 -8.91 -32.20 26.95
C PHE A 653 -8.67 -32.94 25.63
N ALA A 654 -9.16 -34.17 25.54
CA ALA A 654 -9.09 -35.00 24.34
C ALA A 654 -9.88 -36.29 24.57
N ASP A 655 -10.57 -36.78 23.54
CA ASP A 655 -11.21 -38.10 23.55
C ASP A 655 -10.16 -39.22 23.45
N VAL A 656 -9.68 -39.73 24.58
CA VAL A 656 -8.71 -40.85 24.60
C VAL A 656 -9.38 -42.21 24.67
N THR A 657 -10.71 -42.25 24.70
CA THR A 657 -11.49 -43.49 24.71
C THR A 657 -12.08 -43.85 23.35
N GLY A 658 -12.15 -42.89 22.43
CA GLY A 658 -12.76 -43.00 21.11
C GLY A 658 -14.29 -43.05 21.16
N ASP A 659 -14.90 -42.47 22.20
CA ASP A 659 -16.36 -42.51 22.42
C ASP A 659 -17.10 -41.24 22.00
N GLY A 660 -16.37 -40.32 21.36
CA GLY A 660 -16.82 -39.04 20.83
C GLY A 660 -16.87 -37.92 21.86
N ARG A 661 -16.46 -38.15 23.11
CA ARG A 661 -16.44 -37.13 24.17
C ARG A 661 -15.02 -36.87 24.63
N ASP A 662 -14.68 -35.60 24.80
CA ASP A 662 -13.40 -35.24 25.37
C ASP A 662 -13.33 -35.61 26.85
N ASP A 663 -12.28 -36.37 27.19
CA ASP A 663 -11.90 -36.65 28.57
C ASP A 663 -11.07 -35.52 29.16
N ILE A 664 -10.95 -35.50 30.49
CA ILE A 664 -10.05 -34.55 31.19
C ILE A 664 -8.75 -35.27 31.57
N LEU A 665 -7.62 -34.76 31.08
CA LEU A 665 -6.32 -35.39 31.27
C LEU A 665 -5.47 -34.57 32.23
N ARG A 666 -4.92 -35.21 33.26
CA ARG A 666 -3.92 -34.64 34.17
C ARG A 666 -2.52 -35.08 33.75
N VAL A 667 -1.74 -34.14 33.23
CA VAL A 667 -0.36 -34.35 32.78
C VAL A 667 0.65 -33.93 33.85
N SER A 668 1.61 -34.81 34.17
CA SER A 668 2.71 -34.53 35.11
C SER A 668 3.82 -33.69 34.50
N ALA A 669 4.78 -33.25 35.32
CA ALA A 669 5.96 -32.50 34.85
C ALA A 669 6.81 -33.32 33.87
N GLU A 670 6.81 -34.65 34.00
CA GLU A 670 7.51 -35.63 33.17
C GLU A 670 6.66 -36.15 32.00
N GLY A 671 5.44 -35.63 31.83
CA GLY A 671 4.53 -36.02 30.76
C GLY A 671 3.79 -37.34 30.99
N ALA A 672 3.72 -37.86 32.23
CA ALA A 672 2.82 -38.97 32.59
C ALA A 672 1.37 -38.46 32.69
N VAL A 673 0.39 -39.33 32.43
CA VAL A 673 -1.01 -38.94 32.24
C VAL A 673 -1.95 -39.83 33.05
N HIS A 674 -2.85 -39.18 33.79
CA HIS A 674 -4.06 -39.81 34.34
C HIS A 674 -5.27 -39.22 33.63
N VAL A 675 -6.27 -40.06 33.37
CA VAL A 675 -7.48 -39.67 32.63
C VAL A 675 -8.66 -39.68 33.57
N TYR A 676 -9.39 -38.58 33.63
CA TYR A 676 -10.71 -38.48 34.23
C TYR A 676 -11.71 -38.69 33.10
N ARG A 677 -12.35 -39.85 33.09
CA ARG A 677 -13.17 -40.26 31.94
C ARG A 677 -14.50 -39.53 31.89
N ASN A 678 -14.86 -39.06 30.70
CA ASN A 678 -16.13 -38.41 30.45
C ASN A 678 -17.23 -39.42 30.16
N LEU A 679 -18.04 -39.73 31.18
CA LEU A 679 -19.18 -40.62 31.06
C LEU A 679 -20.51 -39.85 30.96
N TRP A 680 -20.49 -38.65 30.37
CA TRP A 680 -21.71 -37.87 30.15
C TRP A 680 -22.70 -38.69 29.31
N ASN A 681 -23.89 -38.93 29.86
CA ASN A 681 -25.00 -39.51 29.13
C ASN A 681 -25.87 -38.39 28.49
N PRO A 682 -25.86 -38.21 27.17
CA PRO A 682 -26.65 -37.16 26.52
C PRO A 682 -28.17 -37.37 26.67
N ASP A 683 -28.61 -38.60 26.95
CA ASP A 683 -30.02 -38.95 27.22
C ASP A 683 -30.48 -38.57 28.64
N ASP A 684 -29.58 -38.14 29.54
CA ASP A 684 -29.94 -37.53 30.83
C ASP A 684 -30.40 -36.07 30.68
N SER A 685 -31.19 -35.82 29.63
CA SER A 685 -32.00 -34.62 29.47
C SER A 685 -33.08 -34.61 30.57
N GLY A 686 -32.70 -34.22 31.79
CA GLY A 686 -33.61 -33.86 32.88
C GLY A 686 -34.89 -34.69 32.94
N GLY A 687 -34.79 -36.00 33.12
CA GLY A 687 -35.96 -36.86 33.26
C GLY A 687 -36.87 -36.34 34.38
N ASN A 688 -38.02 -35.77 33.99
CA ASN A 688 -39.21 -35.43 34.76
C ASN A 688 -39.01 -35.37 36.30
N ASP A 689 -38.17 -34.45 36.78
CA ASP A 689 -38.19 -33.95 38.15
C ASP A 689 -39.18 -32.77 38.17
N ASP A 690 -39.94 -32.61 39.25
CA ASP A 690 -41.02 -31.63 39.45
C ASP A 690 -40.55 -30.14 39.44
N ARG A 691 -39.43 -29.83 38.79
CA ARG A 691 -38.73 -28.53 38.79
C ARG A 691 -38.86 -27.71 37.49
N GLY A 692 -39.65 -28.16 36.52
CA GLY A 692 -40.06 -27.36 35.36
C GLY A 692 -39.08 -27.33 34.16
N PRO A 693 -39.50 -26.73 33.04
CA PRO A 693 -38.88 -26.87 31.71
C PRO A 693 -37.59 -26.04 31.48
N GLU A 694 -37.00 -25.48 32.55
CA GLU A 694 -35.74 -24.70 32.50
C GLU A 694 -34.56 -25.42 33.18
N SER A 695 -34.60 -26.75 33.32
CA SER A 695 -33.48 -27.48 33.91
C SER A 695 -32.35 -27.68 32.90
N SER A 696 -31.19 -27.06 33.17
CA SER A 696 -29.93 -27.28 32.46
C SER A 696 -29.62 -28.79 32.32
N PRO A 697 -28.99 -29.23 31.22
CA PRO A 697 -28.55 -30.62 31.06
C PRO A 697 -27.74 -31.08 32.28
N ARG A 698 -27.99 -32.30 32.79
CA ARG A 698 -27.16 -32.86 33.87
C ARG A 698 -25.81 -33.26 33.27
N GLY A 699 -24.72 -32.75 33.85
CA GLY A 699 -23.36 -33.16 33.49
C GLY A 699 -23.05 -34.58 33.99
N PRO A 700 -21.86 -35.13 33.74
CA PRO A 700 -21.51 -36.47 34.18
C PRO A 700 -21.62 -36.60 35.70
N GLU A 701 -22.32 -37.64 36.19
CA GLU A 701 -22.53 -37.88 37.63
C GLU A 701 -21.20 -38.13 38.39
N SER A 702 -20.15 -38.55 37.69
CA SER A 702 -18.80 -38.68 38.21
C SER A 702 -17.78 -38.69 37.09
N TRP A 703 -16.51 -38.39 37.42
CA TRP A 703 -15.36 -38.46 36.53
C TRP A 703 -14.42 -39.60 36.98
N PRO A 704 -14.65 -40.87 36.57
CA PRO A 704 -13.87 -41.99 37.07
C PRO A 704 -12.40 -41.89 36.65
N LEU A 705 -11.51 -41.87 37.63
CA LEU A 705 -10.08 -41.76 37.42
C LEU A 705 -9.48 -43.07 36.89
N TRP A 706 -8.91 -43.01 35.70
CA TRP A 706 -8.02 -44.00 35.13
C TRP A 706 -6.57 -43.60 35.41
N LEU A 707 -5.97 -44.25 36.41
CA LEU A 707 -4.60 -43.99 36.80
C LEU A 707 -3.59 -44.54 35.78
N ASN A 708 -2.53 -43.77 35.52
CA ASN A 708 -1.39 -44.16 34.69
C ASN A 708 -1.82 -44.62 33.29
N TRP A 709 -2.78 -43.93 32.69
CA TRP A 709 -3.19 -44.19 31.31
C TRP A 709 -1.98 -44.10 30.37
N ALA A 710 -1.09 -43.12 30.58
CA ALA A 710 0.25 -43.10 29.99
C ALA A 710 1.32 -42.88 31.07
N GLY A 711 2.37 -43.69 31.06
CA GLY A 711 3.50 -43.56 32.01
C GLY A 711 4.45 -42.39 31.73
N GLY A 712 4.24 -41.67 30.61
CA GLY A 712 5.18 -40.68 30.09
C GLY A 712 6.36 -41.31 29.34
N THR A 713 7.06 -40.50 28.56
CA THR A 713 8.20 -40.95 27.75
C THR A 713 9.47 -40.19 28.13
N LYS A 714 10.63 -40.79 27.88
CA LYS A 714 11.91 -40.17 28.20
C LYS A 714 12.06 -38.86 27.42
N GLY A 715 12.42 -37.77 28.13
CA GLY A 715 12.58 -36.45 27.53
C GLY A 715 11.25 -35.72 27.28
N SER A 716 10.12 -36.28 27.71
CA SER A 716 8.83 -35.59 27.68
C SER A 716 8.71 -34.62 28.86
N SER A 717 7.75 -33.72 28.74
CA SER A 717 7.39 -32.76 29.77
C SER A 717 5.97 -32.25 29.54
N LEU A 718 5.42 -31.56 30.53
CA LEU A 718 4.11 -30.91 30.41
C LEU A 718 3.97 -30.03 29.15
N ALA A 719 5.04 -29.35 28.73
CA ALA A 719 5.05 -28.51 27.53
C ALA A 719 5.22 -29.31 26.23
N ALA A 720 5.81 -30.50 26.30
CA ALA A 720 6.10 -31.35 25.14
C ALA A 720 4.89 -32.15 24.65
N VAL A 721 3.91 -32.42 25.52
CA VAL A 721 2.81 -33.35 25.20
C VAL A 721 1.62 -32.63 24.55
N ARG A 722 1.08 -33.23 23.49
CA ARG A 722 -0.20 -32.94 22.86
C ARG A 722 -1.02 -34.23 22.74
N PHE A 723 -2.33 -34.08 22.60
CA PHE A 723 -3.26 -35.19 22.37
C PHE A 723 -4.11 -34.85 21.16
N ALA A 724 -4.10 -35.71 20.15
CA ALA A 724 -4.89 -35.59 18.95
C ALA A 724 -4.89 -36.94 18.21
N ASP A 725 -5.94 -37.23 17.46
CA ASP A 725 -6.05 -38.46 16.67
C ASP A 725 -5.13 -38.38 15.43
N GLY A 726 -3.96 -39.01 15.49
CA GLY A 726 -2.94 -38.89 14.45
C GLY A 726 -3.10 -39.88 13.31
N ASP A 727 -3.81 -41.00 13.51
CA ASP A 727 -3.99 -42.05 12.50
C ASP A 727 -5.43 -42.23 12.00
N GLY A 728 -6.38 -41.55 12.63
CA GLY A 728 -7.78 -41.47 12.26
C GLY A 728 -8.62 -42.61 12.83
N ASP A 729 -8.23 -43.21 13.95
CA ASP A 729 -8.96 -44.31 14.58
C ASP A 729 -10.09 -43.86 15.54
N GLY A 730 -10.22 -42.55 15.74
CA GLY A 730 -11.20 -41.89 16.59
C GLY A 730 -10.73 -41.64 18.02
N ALA A 731 -9.59 -42.20 18.44
CA ALA A 731 -9.03 -41.98 19.77
C ALA A 731 -7.78 -41.09 19.70
N ALA A 732 -7.66 -40.14 20.62
CA ALA A 732 -6.50 -39.27 20.68
C ALA A 732 -5.22 -40.03 21.06
N ASP A 733 -4.16 -39.75 20.31
CA ASP A 733 -2.81 -40.29 20.51
C ASP A 733 -1.97 -39.43 21.45
N TYR A 734 -0.92 -40.01 22.02
CA TYR A 734 0.07 -39.24 22.76
C TYR A 734 1.15 -38.73 21.80
N LEU A 735 1.23 -37.41 21.61
CA LEU A 735 2.20 -36.77 20.72
C LEU A 735 3.27 -36.02 21.54
N GLN A 736 4.52 -36.44 21.40
CA GLN A 736 5.68 -35.80 22.04
C GLN A 736 6.37 -34.86 21.05
N VAL A 737 6.33 -33.55 21.33
CA VAL A 737 6.90 -32.49 20.50
C VAL A 737 8.26 -32.01 21.06
N SER A 738 9.32 -32.07 20.25
CA SER A 738 10.67 -31.58 20.57
C SER A 738 10.74 -30.05 20.62
N VAL A 739 11.84 -29.46 21.12
CA VAL A 739 11.99 -27.98 21.12
C VAL A 739 11.97 -27.38 19.71
N GLU A 740 12.40 -28.13 18.70
CA GLU A 740 12.42 -27.73 17.28
C GLU A 740 11.16 -28.15 16.51
N GLY A 741 10.14 -28.69 17.20
CA GLY A 741 8.88 -29.09 16.60
C GLY A 741 8.91 -30.44 15.88
N ALA A 742 9.91 -31.31 16.15
CA ALA A 742 9.84 -32.71 15.71
C ALA A 742 8.84 -33.48 16.58
N VAL A 743 8.22 -34.53 16.06
CA VAL A 743 7.15 -35.28 16.74
C VAL A 743 7.47 -36.77 16.78
N HIS A 744 7.37 -37.34 17.97
CA HIS A 744 7.19 -38.78 18.15
C HIS A 744 5.73 -39.03 18.54
N ALA A 745 5.04 -39.85 17.76
CA ALA A 745 3.67 -40.26 18.05
C ALA A 745 3.68 -41.60 18.79
N PHE A 746 2.77 -41.76 19.74
CA PHE A 746 2.53 -43.00 20.44
C PHE A 746 1.04 -43.29 20.27
N LEU A 747 0.73 -44.13 19.29
CA LEU A 747 -0.64 -44.36 18.85
C LEU A 747 -1.40 -45.12 19.92
N ASN A 748 -2.57 -44.63 20.30
CA ASN A 748 -3.34 -45.14 21.44
C ASN A 748 -4.11 -46.41 21.04
N ARG A 749 -3.71 -47.57 21.56
CA ARG A 749 -4.44 -48.84 21.37
C ARG A 749 -5.17 -49.27 22.64
N GLY A 750 -5.59 -48.34 23.49
CA GLY A 750 -6.26 -48.60 24.76
C GLY A 750 -5.40 -48.35 26.01
N GLY A 751 -4.28 -47.62 25.86
CA GLY A 751 -3.45 -47.11 26.95
C GLY A 751 -2.93 -48.15 27.94
N GLY A 752 -2.58 -47.70 29.15
CA GLY A 752 -1.98 -48.47 30.25
C GLY A 752 -2.83 -49.58 30.89
N GLY A 753 -3.90 -50.04 30.21
CA GLY A 753 -4.79 -51.09 30.71
C GLY A 753 -5.44 -51.99 29.66
N ASN A 754 -5.57 -51.58 28.39
CA ASN A 754 -6.40 -52.29 27.39
C ASN A 754 -5.81 -52.36 25.96
N GLY A 755 -4.49 -52.21 25.79
CA GLY A 755 -3.82 -52.54 24.52
C GLY A 755 -2.53 -51.76 24.22
N SER A 756 -2.05 -50.95 25.17
CA SER A 756 -0.77 -50.23 25.11
C SER A 756 -0.73 -49.12 24.05
N PHE A 757 0.41 -48.45 23.93
CA PHE A 757 0.73 -47.53 22.86
C PHE A 757 1.62 -48.18 21.80
N GLU A 758 1.39 -47.85 20.53
CA GLU A 758 2.26 -48.21 19.41
C GLU A 758 3.21 -47.01 19.09
N PRO A 759 4.52 -47.11 19.36
CA PRO A 759 5.43 -45.99 19.14
C PRO A 759 5.75 -45.80 17.65
N ARG A 760 5.67 -44.55 17.19
CA ARG A 760 6.10 -44.07 15.88
C ARG A 760 7.10 -42.93 16.07
N TYR A 761 8.37 -43.28 16.05
CA TYR A 761 9.46 -42.31 16.15
C TYR A 761 9.60 -41.53 14.85
N ASP A 762 10.06 -40.29 14.97
CA ASP A 762 10.19 -39.32 13.87
C ASP A 762 8.93 -39.19 12.99
N TRP A 763 7.75 -39.40 13.58
CA TRP A 763 6.44 -39.28 12.91
C TRP A 763 6.32 -37.97 12.13
N ALA A 764 6.88 -36.88 12.69
CA ALA A 764 7.24 -35.69 11.94
C ALA A 764 8.68 -35.27 12.27
N HIS A 765 9.45 -34.92 11.25
CA HIS A 765 10.76 -34.29 11.42
C HIS A 765 10.64 -32.86 11.96
N ALA A 766 11.77 -32.26 12.34
CA ALA A 766 11.79 -30.92 12.92
C ALA A 766 11.26 -29.86 11.93
N SER A 767 10.16 -29.22 12.29
CA SER A 767 9.58 -28.11 11.51
C SER A 767 10.48 -26.87 11.47
N GLY A 768 11.40 -26.73 12.44
CA GLY A 768 12.18 -25.52 12.66
C GLY A 768 11.44 -24.44 13.44
N TYR A 769 10.18 -24.70 13.85
CA TYR A 769 9.40 -23.82 14.71
C TYR A 769 9.43 -24.32 16.16
N PRO A 770 9.54 -23.40 17.13
CA PRO A 770 9.47 -23.75 18.54
C PRO A 770 8.17 -24.47 18.92
N ARG A 771 8.28 -25.46 19.82
CA ARG A 771 7.17 -26.33 20.24
C ARG A 771 5.93 -25.59 20.77
N GLU A 772 6.12 -24.41 21.33
CA GLU A 772 5.04 -23.57 21.87
C GLU A 772 4.04 -23.12 20.80
N TYR A 773 4.46 -23.07 19.53
CA TYR A 773 3.58 -22.75 18.41
C TYR A 773 2.90 -23.99 17.82
N VAL A 774 3.31 -25.20 18.23
CA VAL A 774 2.87 -26.44 17.61
C VAL A 774 1.60 -26.96 18.28
N THR A 775 0.56 -27.15 17.46
CA THR A 775 -0.70 -27.79 17.83
C THR A 775 -1.17 -28.73 16.72
N PHE A 776 -2.20 -29.51 17.01
CA PHE A 776 -2.78 -30.48 16.08
C PHE A 776 -4.30 -30.33 16.09
N ALA A 777 -4.90 -30.35 14.91
CA ALA A 777 -6.34 -30.38 14.70
C ALA A 777 -6.64 -30.85 13.28
N ASP A 778 -7.78 -31.50 13.04
CA ASP A 778 -8.19 -31.90 11.70
C ASP A 778 -8.81 -30.71 10.96
N ILE A 779 -8.03 -30.05 10.11
CA ILE A 779 -8.52 -28.94 9.27
C ILE A 779 -9.05 -29.45 7.93
N SER A 780 -8.82 -30.73 7.64
CA SER A 780 -9.11 -31.37 6.35
C SER A 780 -10.42 -32.17 6.36
N GLY A 781 -10.95 -32.47 7.54
CA GLY A 781 -12.14 -33.29 7.77
C GLY A 781 -11.94 -34.75 7.38
N ASP A 782 -10.70 -35.25 7.33
CA ASP A 782 -10.38 -36.64 6.96
C ASP A 782 -10.25 -37.58 8.17
N GLY A 783 -10.47 -37.05 9.38
CA GLY A 783 -10.38 -37.75 10.65
C GLY A 783 -8.98 -37.73 11.25
N ARG A 784 -7.95 -37.24 10.54
CA ARG A 784 -6.59 -37.19 11.06
C ARG A 784 -6.22 -35.78 11.45
N ALA A 785 -5.58 -35.66 12.61
CA ALA A 785 -5.06 -34.39 13.06
C ALA A 785 -3.88 -33.95 12.20
N ASP A 786 -3.96 -32.72 11.69
CA ASP A 786 -2.94 -32.07 10.89
C ASP A 786 -1.93 -31.32 11.77
N TYR A 787 -0.71 -31.11 11.27
CA TYR A 787 0.33 -30.39 12.01
C TYR A 787 0.18 -28.89 11.77
N LEU A 788 -0.03 -28.12 12.84
CA LEU A 788 -0.26 -26.69 12.78
C LEU A 788 0.80 -25.91 13.57
N VAL A 789 1.24 -24.78 13.00
CA VAL A 789 2.05 -23.76 13.68
C VAL A 789 1.18 -22.51 13.81
N VAL A 790 0.78 -22.22 15.05
CA VAL A 790 -0.09 -21.09 15.40
C VAL A 790 0.75 -20.00 16.04
N TYR A 791 0.91 -18.86 15.36
CA TYR A 791 1.71 -17.74 15.84
C TYR A 791 0.91 -16.87 16.83
N HIS A 792 1.59 -16.16 17.72
CA HIS A 792 0.94 -15.21 18.65
C HIS A 792 0.17 -14.06 17.95
N GLY A 793 0.53 -13.73 16.70
CA GLY A 793 -0.21 -12.77 15.87
C GLY A 793 -1.44 -13.35 15.17
N GLY A 794 -1.75 -14.63 15.43
CA GLY A 794 -2.89 -15.36 14.90
C GLY A 794 -2.70 -15.95 13.51
N ALA A 795 -1.57 -15.71 12.84
CA ALA A 795 -1.25 -16.46 11.64
C ALA A 795 -1.17 -17.98 11.98
N VAL A 796 -1.61 -18.82 11.05
CA VAL A 796 -1.59 -20.27 11.18
C VAL A 796 -1.00 -20.87 9.92
N ARG A 797 -0.03 -21.75 10.10
CA ARG A 797 0.59 -22.52 9.03
C ARG A 797 0.33 -24.00 9.23
N ALA A 798 0.09 -24.73 8.15
CA ALA A 798 -0.35 -26.11 8.23
C ALA A 798 0.40 -27.07 7.30
N TRP A 799 0.40 -28.33 7.72
CA TRP A 799 0.77 -29.49 6.92
C TRP A 799 -0.28 -30.57 7.12
N LEU A 800 -0.85 -31.06 6.01
CA LEU A 800 -1.80 -32.17 6.08
C LEU A 800 -1.10 -33.48 6.42
N ASN A 801 -1.72 -34.23 7.30
CA ASN A 801 -1.26 -35.55 7.70
C ASN A 801 -1.65 -36.60 6.65
N ARG A 802 -0.66 -37.25 6.03
CA ARG A 802 -0.88 -38.38 5.09
C ARG A 802 -0.56 -39.73 5.71
N GLY A 803 -0.60 -39.81 7.04
CA GLY A 803 -0.30 -41.00 7.83
C GLY A 803 1.09 -40.97 8.47
N GLY A 804 1.68 -39.78 8.64
CA GLY A 804 3.00 -39.58 9.23
C GLY A 804 4.16 -40.25 8.50
N ASN A 805 5.38 -39.98 8.95
CA ASN A 805 6.55 -40.71 8.45
C ASN A 805 6.47 -42.17 8.91
N GLN A 806 6.69 -43.10 7.98
CA GLN A 806 6.59 -44.54 8.24
C GLN A 806 7.90 -45.18 8.72
#